data_AF-A0A848RMM0-F1
#
_entry.id   AF-A0A848RMM0-F1
#
_cell.length_a   1.000
_cell.length_b   1.000
_cell.length_c   1.000
_cell.angle_alpha   90.00
_cell.angle_beta   90.00
_cell.angle_gamma   90.00
#
_symmetry.space_group_name_H-M   'P 1'
#
loop_
_entity.id
_entity.type
_entity.pdbx_description
1 polymer ?
#
loop_
_entity_poly.entity_id
_entity_poly.type
_entity_poly.pdbx_seq_one_letter_code
_entity_poly.pdbx_strand_id
1 'polypeptide(L)'
;MRLQRRTNALGLFAAGLLSLTLAMPSGGALAAPASAPPDPTDISSYAPDGTTDVALGARVTASSSYEMAGEGWAAAKLINGVLAANGKPDGWSTNPYDKITDPSKPATVDIALTGDADVQRLVLFPRSDQTYGASFPAAYTVSLTDSSGATVFSQDLTQQQAPTMPVVVDLPQPVTATAIRLAVTQRGGLSTGDGYLVQLSEIAAYGSPVVVPPVDSVSIDKPALLLQVGSTSTLPYTATAANGTPVVQWMSSDETVATVDQSGQVTAVGAGTAQVTLAEPASGKTAAIPVTVQDHVKRAGDDFMITAFWPMTKDYVNDEQFAALADAGVNFLQVVPTSDLTDKSTQLKMAALAAKYGVQIGIADDRFGDLLSLSDDQIKAIVGEYKDIPGVGGFYVDDEPSDATAYARVYKDMKEAAPDYYAHLNFLPSGSYGSDQNEANAMQKWVDLVGNDDYLMYDRYPFGWTANSLDYQGFLGNLDAVRQVGLRNDVKTATYIQSIGVTNGFRRTNAAEIRYETNMAMAYGYKQLSYFTWFSPTNRGEDFTTAIIAPDGTKTDLYQPVQQLNSEIHALGPTLMNLDAEDVYLNGTRYGQQAVPSDFFVQAPSSDNLTFSYLRDKTTGRNFLMVVNNSFPQAIDTHLSFDSAIGSVDEISKQSGDARSVPLTAHGLDLQLAKGDSVLYGLPTGYDYDKRPTPTDTNLAANSYTSADQVDSAGGWSAAQATDGVRFGTTTSNGWTTPVSTASSQAQLTVDLGRTEKVNRTDLYPAGTLMDYGATFPRDFQIQTSTDGTSFTPVAEVTGHARATGPLSVTFNAVGARYIRVQVLSMNQTAQGFRAGLAELEVYNDDGKTPAPQKPTTIPAPPAYTAGANVALNKTVIVSSTTPSSYEQWGWAPRFLVNGSTSDGWTSNVGMHSGTNAVEWAAVALGAPFDVDDVKVYPIGSFAVDYKVQTSANGVDWTTIASVTGDDGSATSPRDFPVGSPASASYVRVISSKLKTAGSAQDGTLMQIGELQVFGAPSADRAGLEGVIAQAEALPESHYTLDSWGTFSDELASARAVDAAQYPYQYQLDAAQARLTAAIAALVPYPTWDSATVYQAGAIVLYKGNAFTALWYTQNQVPGDSPWSAWEQIGEPVATSQGPVAAWTASWVYYEGDKVAFAGHVWQAKWWSRNEQPGDSNGPWKVVGTY
;
A
#
# COMPACT_ATOMS: atom_id res chain seq x y z
N MET A 1 -21.77 -55.17 39.08
CA MET A 1 -21.00 -54.07 39.69
C MET A 1 -20.73 -53.04 38.61
N ARG A 2 -20.99 -51.79 38.96
CA ARG A 2 -20.85 -50.52 38.23
C ARG A 2 -19.55 -50.33 37.38
N LEU A 3 -19.64 -49.34 36.47
CA LEU A 3 -18.61 -48.61 35.68
C LEU A 3 -17.99 -49.31 34.45
N GLN A 4 -17.48 -48.64 33.42
CA GLN A 4 -17.78 -47.37 32.70
C GLN A 4 -16.84 -47.35 31.46
N ARG A 5 -17.26 -46.68 30.38
CA ARG A 5 -16.48 -46.04 29.27
C ARG A 5 -15.88 -46.88 28.12
N ARG A 6 -16.37 -46.54 26.90
CA ARG A 6 -15.72 -46.22 25.59
C ARG A 6 -14.53 -47.11 25.13
N THR A 7 -14.38 -47.55 23.88
CA THR A 7 -14.89 -47.19 22.53
C THR A 7 -14.42 -48.32 21.60
N ASN A 8 -15.22 -48.72 20.60
CA ASN A 8 -14.90 -49.86 19.72
C ASN A 8 -14.12 -49.47 18.46
N ALA A 9 -13.25 -50.40 18.08
CA ALA A 9 -12.21 -50.31 17.08
C ALA A 9 -12.63 -50.91 15.72
N LEU A 10 -11.89 -50.48 14.68
CA LEU A 10 -11.76 -51.11 13.37
C LEU A 10 -11.24 -52.56 13.45
N GLY A 11 -11.60 -53.37 12.44
CA GLY A 11 -10.58 -54.14 11.70
C GLY A 11 -10.75 -55.66 11.59
N LEU A 12 -11.19 -56.08 10.39
CA LEU A 12 -10.53 -57.05 9.50
C LEU A 12 -10.67 -58.60 9.67
N PHE A 13 -11.03 -59.19 8.52
CA PHE A 13 -10.74 -60.52 7.91
C PHE A 13 -11.27 -61.85 8.49
N ALA A 14 -12.27 -62.37 7.77
CA ALA A 14 -12.23 -63.54 6.87
C ALA A 14 -12.28 -65.00 7.37
N ALA A 15 -13.01 -65.74 6.52
CA ALA A 15 -12.90 -67.14 6.10
C ALA A 15 -13.70 -68.22 6.87
N GLY A 16 -14.62 -68.85 6.12
CA GLY A 16 -14.52 -70.30 5.90
C GLY A 16 -15.75 -71.15 6.24
N LEU A 17 -16.51 -71.50 5.19
CA LEU A 17 -17.19 -72.77 4.92
C LEU A 17 -17.87 -73.56 6.06
N LEU A 18 -19.13 -73.98 5.84
CA LEU A 18 -19.48 -75.41 5.74
C LEU A 18 -20.88 -75.60 5.17
N SER A 19 -20.98 -76.47 4.17
CA SER A 19 -22.21 -76.97 3.55
C SER A 19 -23.01 -77.87 4.50
N LEU A 20 -24.35 -77.85 4.41
CA LEU A 20 -25.15 -79.06 4.60
C LEU A 20 -26.50 -78.95 3.88
N THR A 21 -26.70 -79.84 2.91
CA THR A 21 -27.95 -80.16 2.21
C THR A 21 -28.95 -80.88 3.11
N LEU A 22 -30.25 -80.57 3.00
CA LEU A 22 -31.33 -81.55 3.13
C LEU A 22 -32.61 -81.06 2.44
N ALA A 23 -33.01 -81.79 1.40
CA ALA A 23 -34.30 -81.74 0.71
C ALA A 23 -35.31 -82.63 1.46
N MET A 24 -36.58 -82.24 1.64
CA MET A 24 -37.80 -82.67 0.89
C MET A 24 -38.98 -82.72 1.92
N PRO A 25 -40.28 -82.86 1.53
CA PRO A 25 -41.00 -82.29 0.39
C PRO A 25 -42.44 -81.80 0.71
N SER A 26 -42.97 -81.01 -0.24
CA SER A 26 -44.36 -80.95 -0.75
C SER A 26 -45.58 -80.97 0.19
N GLY A 27 -46.31 -79.85 0.17
CA GLY A 27 -47.77 -79.80 0.22
C GLY A 27 -48.25 -78.84 -0.87
N GLY A 28 -48.80 -79.38 -1.96
CA GLY A 28 -49.10 -78.64 -3.18
C GLY A 28 -50.29 -77.68 -3.07
N ALA A 29 -50.25 -76.64 -3.90
CA ALA A 29 -51.44 -75.93 -4.36
C ALA A 29 -51.21 -75.49 -5.81
N LEU A 30 -51.97 -76.13 -6.70
CA LEU A 30 -52.56 -75.62 -7.94
C LEU A 30 -51.71 -74.66 -8.80
N ALA A 31 -51.18 -75.19 -9.90
CA ALA A 31 -50.70 -74.40 -11.03
C ALA A 31 -51.86 -73.57 -11.61
N ALA A 32 -51.68 -72.24 -11.60
CA ALA A 32 -52.42 -71.32 -12.47
C ALA A 32 -52.01 -71.58 -13.94
N PRO A 33 -52.90 -71.34 -14.92
CA PRO A 33 -52.57 -71.57 -16.32
C PRO A 33 -51.40 -70.66 -16.74
N ALA A 34 -50.48 -71.20 -17.53
CA ALA A 34 -49.42 -70.41 -18.15
C ALA A 34 -50.05 -69.23 -18.91
N SER A 35 -49.65 -68.00 -18.57
CA SER A 35 -49.96 -66.81 -19.34
C SER A 35 -49.54 -67.02 -20.79
N ALA A 36 -50.34 -66.51 -21.72
CA ALA A 36 -49.94 -66.46 -23.13
C ALA A 36 -48.57 -65.76 -23.23
N PRO A 37 -47.67 -66.20 -24.13
CA PRO A 37 -46.42 -65.48 -24.34
C PRO A 37 -46.69 -64.01 -24.70
N PRO A 38 -45.87 -63.06 -24.20
CA PRO A 38 -46.03 -61.64 -24.50
C PRO A 38 -46.07 -61.37 -26.01
N ASP A 39 -46.89 -60.41 -26.43
CA ASP A 39 -46.99 -60.00 -27.83
C ASP A 39 -45.79 -59.11 -28.18
N PRO A 40 -44.88 -59.52 -29.10
CA PRO A 40 -43.68 -58.77 -29.44
C PRO A 40 -43.95 -57.42 -30.13
N THR A 41 -45.21 -57.13 -30.48
CA THR A 41 -45.65 -55.87 -31.08
C THR A 41 -46.36 -54.94 -30.10
N ASP A 42 -46.57 -55.38 -28.86
CA ASP A 42 -47.19 -54.60 -27.80
C ASP A 42 -46.22 -54.48 -26.62
N ILE A 43 -45.66 -53.28 -26.44
CA ILE A 43 -44.73 -52.96 -25.35
C ILE A 43 -45.36 -53.37 -24.02
N SER A 44 -46.62 -52.99 -23.78
CA SER A 44 -47.32 -53.17 -22.51
C SER A 44 -47.54 -54.63 -22.12
N SER A 45 -47.55 -55.55 -23.09
CA SER A 45 -47.71 -56.99 -22.85
C SER A 45 -46.54 -57.61 -22.06
N TYR A 46 -45.42 -56.88 -21.94
CA TYR A 46 -44.24 -57.29 -21.17
C TYR A 46 -44.25 -56.80 -19.71
N ALA A 47 -45.24 -56.02 -19.27
CA ALA A 47 -45.30 -55.53 -17.90
C ALA A 47 -45.61 -56.66 -16.89
N PRO A 48 -44.77 -56.87 -15.84
CA PRO A 48 -45.18 -57.63 -14.67
C PRO A 48 -46.43 -57.03 -13.99
N ASP A 49 -47.21 -57.88 -13.32
CA ASP A 49 -48.42 -57.45 -12.59
C ASP A 49 -48.10 -56.30 -11.62
N GLY A 50 -48.85 -55.20 -11.75
CA GLY A 50 -48.74 -54.04 -10.86
C GLY A 50 -47.57 -53.09 -11.14
N THR A 51 -46.87 -53.26 -12.26
CA THR A 51 -45.80 -52.35 -12.70
C THR A 51 -46.23 -51.46 -13.87
N THR A 52 -45.51 -50.37 -14.09
CA THR A 52 -45.63 -49.51 -15.28
C THR A 52 -44.26 -49.28 -15.89
N ASP A 53 -44.22 -48.78 -17.12
CA ASP A 53 -42.96 -48.40 -17.76
C ASP A 53 -42.46 -47.07 -17.16
N VAL A 54 -41.48 -47.16 -16.26
CA VAL A 54 -40.88 -46.00 -15.57
C VAL A 54 -39.80 -45.32 -16.41
N ALA A 55 -39.43 -45.89 -17.57
CA ALA A 55 -38.56 -45.22 -18.53
C ALA A 55 -39.35 -44.36 -19.53
N LEU A 56 -40.67 -44.52 -19.65
CA LEU A 56 -41.50 -43.79 -20.62
C LEU A 56 -41.36 -42.27 -20.44
N GLY A 57 -40.90 -41.57 -21.48
CA GLY A 57 -40.67 -40.12 -21.47
C GLY A 57 -39.37 -39.67 -20.77
N ALA A 58 -38.52 -40.59 -20.31
CA ALA A 58 -37.25 -40.30 -19.65
C ALA A 58 -36.25 -39.55 -20.54
N ARG A 59 -35.28 -38.84 -19.92
CA ARG A 59 -34.19 -38.20 -20.68
C ARG A 59 -33.19 -39.27 -21.12
N VAL A 60 -32.87 -39.29 -22.41
CA VAL A 60 -31.88 -40.21 -22.99
C VAL A 60 -30.66 -39.42 -23.48
N THR A 61 -29.47 -39.84 -23.09
CA THR A 61 -28.21 -39.41 -23.72
C THR A 61 -27.53 -40.62 -24.36
N ALA A 62 -26.87 -40.40 -25.49
CA ALA A 62 -26.19 -41.47 -26.21
C ALA A 62 -24.80 -41.01 -26.67
N SER A 63 -23.85 -41.94 -26.67
CA SER A 63 -22.49 -41.70 -27.20
C SER A 63 -22.45 -41.32 -28.69
N SER A 64 -23.48 -41.71 -29.46
CA SER A 64 -23.67 -41.42 -30.87
C SER A 64 -25.17 -41.58 -31.18
N SER A 65 -25.74 -40.63 -31.93
CA SER A 65 -27.16 -40.63 -32.30
C SER A 65 -27.34 -40.08 -33.71
N TYR A 66 -28.20 -40.73 -34.51
CA TYR A 66 -28.62 -40.24 -35.81
C TYR A 66 -29.95 -39.50 -35.70
N GLU A 67 -29.95 -38.17 -35.87
CA GLU A 67 -31.12 -37.33 -35.60
C GLU A 67 -31.49 -36.45 -36.81
N MET A 68 -31.92 -37.08 -37.91
CA MET A 68 -32.45 -36.35 -39.07
C MET A 68 -33.97 -36.22 -39.02
N ALA A 69 -34.43 -34.98 -39.16
CA ALA A 69 -35.85 -34.65 -39.15
C ALA A 69 -36.60 -35.42 -40.24
N GLY A 70 -37.64 -36.17 -39.84
CA GLY A 70 -38.47 -36.97 -40.75
C GLY A 70 -37.98 -38.40 -41.00
N GLU A 71 -36.80 -38.79 -40.52
CA GLU A 71 -36.25 -40.13 -40.71
C GLU A 71 -36.53 -41.11 -39.57
N GLY A 72 -37.21 -40.67 -38.51
CA GLY A 72 -37.73 -41.55 -37.48
C GLY A 72 -36.72 -42.04 -36.45
N TRP A 73 -35.47 -41.55 -36.48
CA TRP A 73 -34.41 -41.85 -35.53
C TRP A 73 -34.13 -40.68 -34.57
N ALA A 74 -34.05 -40.96 -33.28
CA ALA A 74 -33.54 -40.04 -32.25
C ALA A 74 -33.30 -40.81 -30.94
N ALA A 75 -32.37 -40.35 -30.09
CA ALA A 75 -32.14 -41.00 -28.79
C ALA A 75 -33.41 -41.01 -27.92
N ALA A 76 -34.17 -39.91 -27.92
CA ALA A 76 -35.43 -39.77 -27.18
C ALA A 76 -36.56 -40.70 -27.67
N LYS A 77 -36.41 -41.36 -28.82
CA LYS A 77 -37.40 -42.32 -29.32
C LYS A 77 -37.25 -43.73 -28.72
N LEU A 78 -36.22 -43.98 -27.92
CA LEU A 78 -36.06 -45.25 -27.18
C LEU A 78 -37.03 -45.43 -26.02
N ILE A 79 -37.74 -44.37 -25.65
CA ILE A 79 -38.54 -44.30 -24.43
C ILE A 79 -39.91 -43.68 -24.72
N ASN A 80 -40.36 -43.72 -25.98
CA ASN A 80 -41.57 -43.01 -26.41
C ASN A 80 -42.82 -43.90 -26.38
N GLY A 81 -42.67 -45.19 -26.05
CA GLY A 81 -43.76 -46.15 -26.01
C GLY A 81 -44.30 -46.51 -27.40
N VAL A 82 -43.54 -46.27 -28.47
CA VAL A 82 -43.96 -46.51 -29.86
C VAL A 82 -42.97 -47.45 -30.54
N LEU A 83 -43.44 -48.64 -30.92
CA LEU A 83 -42.71 -49.49 -31.86
C LEU A 83 -42.98 -49.05 -33.30
N ALA A 84 -41.99 -49.22 -34.17
CA ALA A 84 -42.12 -48.94 -35.58
C ALA A 84 -43.37 -49.59 -36.23
N ALA A 85 -44.10 -48.80 -37.02
CA ALA A 85 -45.30 -49.22 -37.73
C ALA A 85 -45.21 -48.93 -39.23
N ASN A 86 -45.81 -49.79 -40.06
CA ASN A 86 -45.89 -49.62 -41.53
C ASN A 86 -44.53 -49.47 -42.26
N GLY A 87 -43.47 -50.09 -41.74
CA GLY A 87 -42.14 -50.09 -42.37
C GLY A 87 -41.35 -48.79 -42.23
N LYS A 88 -41.77 -47.89 -41.34
CA LYS A 88 -41.02 -46.67 -40.99
C LYS A 88 -40.29 -46.88 -39.66
N PRO A 89 -39.01 -46.50 -39.54
CA PRO A 89 -38.28 -46.60 -38.29
C PRO A 89 -38.88 -45.67 -37.21
N ASP A 90 -38.94 -46.18 -35.99
CA ASP A 90 -39.18 -45.43 -34.77
C ASP A 90 -38.30 -46.01 -33.67
N GLY A 91 -37.26 -45.26 -33.27
CA GLY A 91 -36.28 -45.70 -32.28
C GLY A 91 -34.96 -44.95 -32.37
N TRP A 92 -33.88 -45.58 -31.91
CA TRP A 92 -32.53 -45.02 -31.92
C TRP A 92 -31.58 -45.82 -32.82
N SER A 93 -30.70 -45.08 -33.48
CA SER A 93 -29.57 -45.60 -34.23
C SER A 93 -28.34 -44.78 -33.88
N THR A 94 -27.18 -45.43 -33.72
CA THR A 94 -25.88 -44.73 -33.81
C THR A 94 -25.74 -44.04 -35.17
N ASN A 95 -24.97 -42.96 -35.24
CA ASN A 95 -24.80 -42.16 -36.45
C ASN A 95 -24.15 -42.97 -37.59
N PRO A 96 -24.84 -43.22 -38.73
CA PRO A 96 -24.28 -43.96 -39.86
C PRO A 96 -23.13 -43.25 -40.57
N TYR A 97 -22.95 -41.94 -40.34
CA TYR A 97 -21.81 -41.19 -40.86
C TYR A 97 -20.52 -41.40 -40.06
N ASP A 98 -20.59 -42.05 -38.90
CA ASP A 98 -19.40 -42.45 -38.13
C ASP A 98 -18.62 -43.58 -38.84
N LYS A 99 -19.26 -44.28 -39.80
CA LYS A 99 -18.66 -45.33 -40.66
C LYS A 99 -17.81 -46.34 -39.89
N ILE A 100 -18.31 -46.80 -38.74
CA ILE A 100 -17.59 -47.72 -37.85
C ILE A 100 -17.37 -49.07 -38.56
N THR A 101 -16.11 -49.43 -38.81
CA THR A 101 -15.74 -50.71 -39.45
C THR A 101 -15.32 -51.80 -38.46
N ASP A 102 -15.10 -51.44 -37.20
CA ASP A 102 -14.71 -52.35 -36.11
C ASP A 102 -15.91 -52.59 -35.19
N PRO A 103 -16.47 -53.81 -35.14
CA PRO A 103 -17.65 -54.11 -34.33
C PRO A 103 -17.39 -54.05 -32.83
N SER A 104 -16.13 -54.01 -32.37
CA SER A 104 -15.79 -53.87 -30.94
C SER A 104 -15.85 -52.42 -30.43
N LYS A 105 -16.11 -51.45 -31.32
CA LYS A 105 -16.23 -50.05 -30.91
C LYS A 105 -17.47 -49.83 -30.04
N PRO A 106 -17.31 -49.22 -28.85
CA PRO A 106 -18.40 -49.12 -27.91
C PRO A 106 -19.51 -48.19 -28.43
N ALA A 107 -20.71 -48.38 -27.92
CA ALA A 107 -21.80 -47.42 -27.98
C ALA A 107 -22.55 -47.47 -26.65
N THR A 108 -22.81 -46.33 -26.05
CA THR A 108 -23.59 -46.22 -24.82
C THR A 108 -24.88 -45.45 -25.04
N VAL A 109 -25.90 -45.85 -24.28
CA VAL A 109 -27.15 -45.12 -24.06
C VAL A 109 -27.36 -45.05 -22.56
N ASP A 110 -27.66 -43.86 -22.06
CA ASP A 110 -27.97 -43.55 -20.67
C ASP A 110 -29.40 -42.98 -20.62
N ILE A 111 -30.25 -43.58 -19.78
CA ILE A 111 -31.64 -43.18 -19.57
C ILE A 111 -31.77 -42.73 -18.13
N ALA A 112 -32.02 -41.44 -17.90
CA ALA A 112 -32.32 -40.90 -16.59
C ALA A 112 -33.82 -41.00 -16.32
N LEU A 113 -34.21 -41.89 -15.40
CA LEU A 113 -35.60 -42.15 -15.05
C LEU A 113 -36.28 -40.88 -14.53
N THR A 114 -37.61 -40.81 -14.64
CA THR A 114 -38.41 -39.65 -14.22
C THR A 114 -38.47 -39.46 -12.70
N GLY A 115 -37.84 -40.35 -11.93
CA GLY A 115 -37.68 -40.36 -10.48
C GLY A 115 -37.09 -41.69 -10.01
N ASP A 116 -36.86 -41.84 -8.71
CA ASP A 116 -36.50 -43.14 -8.10
C ASP A 116 -37.62 -44.14 -8.41
N ALA A 117 -37.26 -45.32 -8.93
CA ALA A 117 -38.22 -46.38 -9.23
C ALA A 117 -37.68 -47.75 -8.81
N ASP A 118 -38.55 -48.58 -8.25
CA ASP A 118 -38.26 -49.98 -7.96
C ASP A 118 -38.42 -50.80 -9.26
N VAL A 119 -37.34 -50.86 -10.03
CA VAL A 119 -37.28 -51.55 -11.34
C VAL A 119 -37.26 -53.06 -11.12
N GLN A 120 -38.12 -53.77 -11.85
CA GLN A 120 -38.28 -55.22 -11.78
C GLN A 120 -37.89 -55.92 -13.08
N ARG A 121 -38.04 -55.25 -14.22
CA ARG A 121 -37.75 -55.83 -15.53
C ARG A 121 -37.28 -54.75 -16.50
N LEU A 122 -36.30 -55.08 -17.32
CA LEU A 122 -35.91 -54.29 -18.49
C LEU A 122 -36.24 -55.08 -19.76
N VAL A 123 -36.73 -54.41 -20.79
CA VAL A 123 -37.04 -55.02 -22.09
C VAL A 123 -36.45 -54.19 -23.20
N LEU A 124 -35.52 -54.77 -23.94
CA LEU A 124 -34.89 -54.13 -25.10
C LEU A 124 -35.64 -54.62 -26.34
N PHE A 125 -36.32 -53.69 -27.03
CA PHE A 125 -37.05 -53.97 -28.26
C PHE A 125 -36.13 -53.76 -29.46
N PRO A 126 -35.84 -54.82 -30.23
CA PRO A 126 -35.08 -54.69 -31.46
C PRO A 126 -35.83 -53.88 -32.51
N ARG A 127 -35.08 -53.30 -33.43
CA ARG A 127 -35.61 -52.67 -34.65
C ARG A 127 -36.65 -53.58 -35.32
N SER A 128 -37.82 -53.04 -35.65
CA SER A 128 -38.97 -53.81 -36.18
C SER A 128 -39.56 -53.29 -37.50
N ASP A 129 -39.06 -52.19 -38.07
CA ASP A 129 -39.53 -51.63 -39.35
C ASP A 129 -39.03 -52.38 -40.59
N GLN A 130 -37.94 -53.13 -40.49
CA GLN A 130 -37.34 -53.91 -41.58
C GLN A 130 -37.01 -55.33 -41.13
N THR A 131 -35.84 -55.86 -41.47
CA THR A 131 -35.35 -57.13 -40.92
C THR A 131 -35.28 -57.02 -39.41
N TYR A 132 -36.16 -57.76 -38.73
CA TYR A 132 -36.30 -57.69 -37.28
C TYR A 132 -34.95 -58.00 -36.59
N GLY A 133 -34.55 -57.14 -35.67
CA GLY A 133 -33.28 -57.26 -34.95
C GLY A 133 -32.02 -57.02 -35.79
N ALA A 134 -32.15 -56.49 -37.01
CA ALA A 134 -31.00 -55.99 -37.75
C ALA A 134 -30.29 -54.90 -36.94
N SER A 135 -28.96 -55.02 -36.88
CA SER A 135 -28.09 -54.13 -36.10
C SER A 135 -28.37 -54.06 -34.59
N PHE A 136 -29.03 -55.08 -34.04
CA PHE A 136 -29.11 -55.26 -32.59
C PHE A 136 -27.73 -55.63 -32.02
N PRO A 137 -27.32 -55.14 -30.83
CA PRO A 137 -25.99 -55.41 -30.29
C PRO A 137 -25.74 -56.91 -30.02
N ALA A 138 -24.54 -57.37 -30.37
CA ALA A 138 -24.10 -58.77 -30.19
C ALA A 138 -23.52 -59.04 -28.79
N ALA A 139 -22.93 -58.03 -28.14
CA ALA A 139 -22.52 -58.08 -26.74
C ALA A 139 -22.71 -56.71 -26.09
N TYR A 140 -23.29 -56.68 -24.89
CA TYR A 140 -23.61 -55.45 -24.19
C TYR A 140 -23.88 -55.71 -22.71
N THR A 141 -23.70 -54.68 -21.90
CA THR A 141 -24.04 -54.68 -20.48
C THR A 141 -25.25 -53.77 -20.28
N VAL A 142 -26.21 -54.22 -19.47
CA VAL A 142 -27.28 -53.35 -18.95
C VAL A 142 -27.05 -53.16 -17.46
N SER A 143 -27.02 -51.91 -16.99
CA SER A 143 -26.82 -51.58 -15.59
C SER A 143 -27.80 -50.54 -15.08
N LEU A 144 -28.15 -50.64 -13.80
CA LEU A 144 -28.95 -49.65 -13.08
C LEU A 144 -28.07 -48.91 -12.07
N THR A 145 -28.27 -47.60 -11.92
CA THR A 145 -27.62 -46.80 -10.88
C THR A 145 -28.63 -46.17 -9.92
N ASP A 146 -28.27 -46.03 -8.65
CA ASP A 146 -29.06 -45.34 -7.64
C ASP A 146 -28.78 -43.82 -7.61
N SER A 147 -29.47 -43.10 -6.72
CA SER A 147 -29.33 -41.65 -6.54
C SER A 147 -27.95 -41.18 -6.06
N SER A 148 -27.10 -42.09 -5.56
CA SER A 148 -25.70 -41.80 -5.23
C SER A 148 -24.75 -41.95 -6.43
N GLY A 149 -25.26 -42.43 -7.56
CA GLY A 149 -24.48 -42.78 -8.75
C GLY A 149 -23.82 -44.17 -8.66
N ALA A 150 -24.13 -44.97 -7.64
CA ALA A 150 -23.59 -46.32 -7.50
C ALA A 150 -24.35 -47.30 -8.42
N THR A 151 -23.62 -48.21 -9.08
CA THR A 151 -24.24 -49.30 -9.85
C THR A 151 -24.84 -50.34 -8.90
N VAL A 152 -26.17 -50.47 -8.92
CA VAL A 152 -26.95 -51.33 -8.02
C VAL A 152 -27.42 -52.63 -8.69
N PHE A 153 -27.41 -52.67 -10.02
CA PHE A 153 -27.62 -53.88 -10.81
C PHE A 153 -26.77 -53.79 -12.08
N SER A 154 -26.23 -54.92 -12.53
CA SER A 154 -25.51 -55.01 -13.81
C SER A 154 -25.59 -56.43 -14.34
N GLN A 155 -25.85 -56.57 -15.64
CA GLN A 155 -25.87 -57.85 -16.32
C GLN A 155 -25.24 -57.75 -17.71
N ASP A 156 -24.25 -58.60 -17.95
CA ASP A 156 -23.65 -58.78 -19.27
C ASP A 156 -24.49 -59.75 -20.10
N LEU A 157 -24.72 -59.39 -21.35
CA LEU A 157 -25.54 -60.12 -22.32
C LEU A 157 -24.75 -60.31 -23.61
N THR A 158 -24.81 -61.52 -24.16
CA THR A 158 -24.20 -61.86 -25.45
C THR A 158 -25.22 -62.59 -26.32
N GLN A 159 -25.44 -62.10 -27.53
CA GLN A 159 -26.35 -62.66 -28.53
C GLN A 159 -25.54 -63.21 -29.71
N GLN A 160 -25.62 -64.53 -29.95
CA GLN A 160 -24.92 -65.17 -31.06
C GLN A 160 -25.54 -64.86 -32.44
N GLN A 161 -26.83 -64.52 -32.47
CA GLN A 161 -27.59 -64.14 -33.66
C GLN A 161 -28.57 -63.01 -33.31
N ALA A 162 -29.05 -62.29 -34.32
CA ALA A 162 -30.06 -61.24 -34.14
C ALA A 162 -31.30 -61.83 -33.42
N PRO A 163 -31.80 -61.18 -32.35
CA PRO A 163 -32.94 -61.68 -31.61
C PRO A 163 -34.21 -61.63 -32.46
N THR A 164 -35.04 -62.67 -32.37
CA THR A 164 -36.35 -62.75 -33.06
C THR A 164 -37.52 -62.29 -32.20
N MET A 165 -37.25 -61.92 -30.95
CA MET A 165 -38.21 -61.40 -29.96
C MET A 165 -37.49 -60.33 -29.12
N PRO A 166 -38.22 -59.43 -28.41
CA PRO A 166 -37.64 -58.52 -27.44
C PRO A 166 -36.81 -59.24 -26.38
N VAL A 167 -35.67 -58.65 -26.00
CA VAL A 167 -34.78 -59.21 -24.99
C VAL A 167 -35.25 -58.77 -23.61
N VAL A 168 -35.74 -59.73 -22.82
CA VAL A 168 -36.23 -59.50 -21.47
C VAL A 168 -35.11 -59.78 -20.45
N VAL A 169 -34.92 -58.84 -19.53
CA VAL A 169 -34.00 -58.93 -18.40
C VAL A 169 -34.82 -58.78 -17.12
N ASP A 170 -35.16 -59.91 -16.49
CA ASP A 170 -35.83 -59.94 -15.19
C ASP A 170 -34.82 -59.75 -14.06
N LEU A 171 -35.14 -58.85 -13.12
CA LEU A 171 -34.32 -58.66 -11.93
C LEU A 171 -34.72 -59.68 -10.85
N PRO A 172 -33.75 -60.25 -10.09
CA PRO A 172 -34.05 -61.24 -9.04
C PRO A 172 -34.96 -60.71 -7.91
N GLN A 173 -34.96 -59.39 -7.73
CA GLN A 173 -35.78 -58.62 -6.80
C GLN A 173 -35.91 -57.19 -7.35
N PRO A 174 -36.95 -56.42 -6.99
CA PRO A 174 -37.03 -55.01 -7.35
C PRO A 174 -35.78 -54.25 -6.89
N VAL A 175 -35.22 -53.41 -7.76
CA VAL A 175 -34.03 -52.59 -7.49
C VAL A 175 -34.40 -51.12 -7.65
N THR A 176 -34.25 -50.34 -6.59
CA THR A 176 -34.43 -48.89 -6.64
C THR A 176 -33.32 -48.26 -7.47
N ALA A 177 -33.69 -47.55 -8.54
CA ALA A 177 -32.75 -46.93 -9.47
C ALA A 177 -33.25 -45.56 -9.93
N THR A 178 -32.31 -44.72 -10.37
CA THR A 178 -32.54 -43.40 -10.98
C THR A 178 -32.09 -43.35 -12.43
N ALA A 179 -31.26 -44.30 -12.89
CA ALA A 179 -30.84 -44.36 -14.28
C ALA A 179 -30.59 -45.80 -14.77
N ILE A 180 -30.69 -45.97 -16.08
CA ILE A 180 -30.37 -47.18 -16.82
C ILE A 180 -29.23 -46.86 -17.79
N ARG A 181 -28.23 -47.72 -17.88
CA ARG A 181 -27.18 -47.66 -18.91
C ARG A 181 -27.19 -48.94 -19.74
N LEU A 182 -27.25 -48.78 -21.05
CA LEU A 182 -26.90 -49.81 -22.03
C LEU A 182 -25.50 -49.50 -22.55
N ALA A 183 -24.54 -50.39 -22.28
CA ALA A 183 -23.16 -50.29 -22.75
C ALA A 183 -22.85 -51.41 -23.75
N VAL A 184 -22.87 -51.10 -25.03
CA VAL A 184 -22.55 -52.05 -26.11
C VAL A 184 -21.04 -52.23 -26.21
N THR A 185 -20.60 -53.48 -26.12
CA THR A 185 -19.19 -53.90 -26.26
C THR A 185 -18.92 -54.62 -27.57
N GLN A 186 -19.96 -55.12 -28.23
CA GLN A 186 -19.89 -55.64 -29.60
C GLN A 186 -21.18 -55.31 -30.37
N ARG A 187 -21.04 -54.54 -31.44
CA ARG A 187 -22.14 -54.15 -32.34
C ARG A 187 -22.53 -55.33 -33.23
N GLY A 188 -23.82 -55.51 -33.49
CA GLY A 188 -24.31 -56.55 -34.40
C GLY A 188 -24.58 -56.01 -35.80
N GLY A 189 -24.47 -56.88 -36.82
CA GLY A 189 -24.92 -56.63 -38.20
C GLY A 189 -24.11 -55.61 -39.02
N LEU A 190 -23.64 -56.04 -40.19
CA LEU A 190 -23.08 -55.18 -41.24
C LEU A 190 -24.21 -54.51 -42.04
N SER A 191 -24.36 -53.18 -41.95
CA SER A 191 -25.04 -52.43 -43.01
C SER A 191 -24.07 -52.27 -44.18
N THR A 192 -24.42 -52.78 -45.37
CA THR A 192 -23.63 -52.57 -46.58
C THR A 192 -23.62 -51.08 -46.94
N GLY A 193 -22.55 -50.38 -46.55
CA GLY A 193 -22.33 -48.95 -46.85
C GLY A 193 -22.20 -48.05 -45.61
N ASP A 194 -22.78 -48.41 -44.47
CA ASP A 194 -22.83 -47.56 -43.26
C ASP A 194 -22.01 -48.07 -42.08
N GLY A 195 -21.42 -49.26 -42.18
CA GLY A 195 -20.61 -49.87 -41.12
C GLY A 195 -21.45 -50.61 -40.08
N TYR A 196 -20.88 -50.83 -38.89
CA TYR A 196 -21.51 -51.49 -37.76
C TYR A 196 -22.30 -50.47 -36.91
N LEU A 197 -23.62 -50.59 -36.97
CA LEU A 197 -24.55 -49.76 -36.23
C LEU A 197 -25.05 -50.48 -34.97
N VAL A 198 -25.63 -49.71 -34.05
CA VAL A 198 -26.49 -50.23 -32.99
C VAL A 198 -27.86 -49.61 -33.18
N GLN A 199 -28.90 -50.44 -33.28
CA GLN A 199 -30.27 -50.00 -33.53
C GLN A 199 -31.27 -50.72 -32.62
N LEU A 200 -32.13 -49.95 -31.98
CA LEU A 200 -33.23 -50.43 -31.13
C LEU A 200 -34.48 -49.58 -31.38
N SER A 201 -35.65 -50.18 -31.23
CA SER A 201 -36.93 -49.45 -31.28
C SER A 201 -37.24 -48.81 -29.93
N GLU A 202 -37.10 -49.54 -28.83
CA GLU A 202 -37.49 -49.10 -27.48
C GLU A 202 -36.64 -49.80 -26.41
N ILE A 203 -36.48 -49.18 -25.24
CA ILE A 203 -36.05 -49.80 -23.99
C ILE A 203 -37.10 -49.47 -22.94
N ALA A 204 -37.93 -50.46 -22.59
CA ALA A 204 -38.93 -50.33 -21.54
C ALA A 204 -38.36 -50.80 -20.20
N ALA A 205 -38.66 -50.09 -19.12
CA ALA A 205 -38.27 -50.45 -17.77
C ALA A 205 -39.50 -50.56 -16.88
N TYR A 206 -39.88 -51.78 -16.50
CA TYR A 206 -41.06 -52.02 -15.70
C TYR A 206 -40.74 -52.00 -14.22
N GLY A 207 -41.38 -51.09 -13.49
CA GLY A 207 -41.23 -50.93 -12.06
C GLY A 207 -42.38 -50.16 -11.42
N SER A 208 -42.23 -49.84 -10.14
CA SER A 208 -43.13 -48.96 -9.41
C SER A 208 -42.40 -47.66 -9.07
N PRO A 209 -42.97 -46.48 -9.37
CA PRO A 209 -42.39 -45.21 -8.93
C PRO A 209 -42.30 -45.18 -7.40
N VAL A 210 -41.16 -44.76 -6.86
CA VAL A 210 -41.05 -44.41 -5.45
C VAL A 210 -41.83 -43.11 -5.26
N VAL A 211 -42.86 -43.13 -4.41
CA VAL A 211 -43.73 -41.97 -4.21
C VAL A 211 -42.94 -40.85 -3.53
N VAL A 212 -42.47 -39.88 -4.31
CA VAL A 212 -41.87 -38.64 -3.82
C VAL A 212 -43.00 -37.68 -3.42
N PRO A 213 -42.97 -37.10 -2.21
CA PRO A 213 -43.96 -36.13 -1.77
C PRO A 213 -43.94 -34.85 -2.63
N PRO A 214 -45.10 -34.27 -2.98
CA PRO A 214 -45.19 -33.08 -3.81
C PRO A 214 -44.57 -31.85 -3.10
N VAL A 215 -43.92 -30.99 -3.89
CA VAL A 215 -43.25 -29.78 -3.40
C VAL A 215 -44.22 -28.59 -3.36
N ASP A 216 -44.15 -27.81 -2.28
CA ASP A 216 -45.01 -26.66 -2.00
C ASP A 216 -44.54 -25.39 -2.73
N SER A 217 -43.24 -25.24 -3.00
CA SER A 217 -42.70 -24.12 -3.80
C SER A 217 -41.30 -24.43 -4.33
N VAL A 218 -40.97 -23.83 -5.48
CA VAL A 218 -39.60 -23.73 -6.01
C VAL A 218 -39.28 -22.27 -6.31
N SER A 219 -38.07 -21.81 -6.02
CA SER A 219 -37.61 -20.47 -6.38
C SER A 219 -36.10 -20.45 -6.63
N ILE A 220 -35.66 -19.51 -7.46
CA ILE A 220 -34.24 -19.25 -7.76
C ILE A 220 -33.89 -17.89 -7.14
N ASP A 221 -32.80 -17.82 -6.40
CA ASP A 221 -32.48 -16.65 -5.56
C ASP A 221 -31.92 -15.46 -6.36
N LYS A 222 -31.51 -15.69 -7.62
CA LYS A 222 -31.07 -14.66 -8.57
C LYS A 222 -32.16 -14.39 -9.62
N PRO A 223 -32.42 -13.13 -10.00
CA PRO A 223 -33.47 -12.82 -10.99
C PRO A 223 -33.01 -12.98 -12.45
N ALA A 224 -31.70 -12.91 -12.73
CA ALA A 224 -31.08 -13.00 -14.06
C ALA A 224 -29.57 -13.21 -13.92
N LEU A 225 -28.90 -13.64 -15.00
CA LEU A 225 -27.44 -13.71 -15.11
C LEU A 225 -26.90 -12.95 -16.34
N LEU A 226 -25.75 -12.28 -16.15
CA LEU A 226 -24.89 -11.74 -17.22
C LEU A 226 -23.49 -12.35 -17.08
N LEU A 227 -23.10 -13.17 -18.05
CA LEU A 227 -21.86 -13.95 -18.02
C LEU A 227 -20.98 -13.65 -19.22
N GLN A 228 -19.67 -13.79 -19.03
CA GLN A 228 -18.71 -13.81 -20.13
C GLN A 228 -18.55 -15.24 -20.66
N VAL A 229 -18.32 -15.42 -21.96
CA VAL A 229 -18.04 -16.74 -22.56
C VAL A 229 -16.94 -17.47 -21.78
N GLY A 230 -17.17 -18.73 -21.42
CA GLY A 230 -16.25 -19.56 -20.66
C GLY A 230 -16.34 -19.42 -19.13
N SER A 231 -17.07 -18.43 -18.62
CA SER A 231 -17.30 -18.28 -17.17
C SER A 231 -18.40 -19.22 -16.65
N THR A 232 -18.40 -19.44 -15.34
CA THR A 232 -19.44 -20.20 -14.64
C THR A 232 -20.06 -19.38 -13.52
N SER A 233 -21.33 -19.66 -13.21
CA SER A 233 -22.04 -19.08 -12.07
C SER A 233 -22.99 -20.11 -11.47
N THR A 234 -23.07 -20.14 -10.13
CA THR A 234 -24.02 -21.00 -9.43
C THR A 234 -25.34 -20.27 -9.20
N LEU A 235 -26.45 -20.98 -9.35
CA LEU A 235 -27.80 -20.52 -9.03
C LEU A 235 -28.29 -21.16 -7.73
N PRO A 236 -28.20 -20.45 -6.59
CA PRO A 236 -28.85 -20.89 -5.36
C PRO A 236 -30.36 -20.97 -5.60
N TYR A 237 -30.98 -22.02 -5.05
CA TYR A 237 -32.40 -22.26 -5.18
C TYR A 237 -32.97 -22.80 -3.88
N THR A 238 -34.26 -22.59 -3.69
CA THR A 238 -35.03 -23.19 -2.59
C THR A 238 -36.14 -24.05 -3.16
N ALA A 239 -36.30 -25.25 -2.62
CA ALA A 239 -37.42 -26.14 -2.88
C ALA A 239 -37.93 -26.67 -1.54
N THR A 240 -39.23 -26.49 -1.26
CA THR A 240 -39.81 -26.84 0.03
C THR A 240 -40.84 -27.94 -0.15
N ALA A 241 -40.65 -29.11 0.47
CA ALA A 241 -41.63 -30.21 0.48
C ALA A 241 -42.28 -30.34 1.86
N ALA A 242 -43.56 -30.72 1.92
CA ALA A 242 -44.29 -30.93 3.18
C ALA A 242 -43.73 -32.10 4.01
N ASN A 243 -43.14 -33.10 3.36
CA ASN A 243 -42.39 -34.22 3.92
C ASN A 243 -41.31 -34.61 2.90
N GLY A 244 -40.20 -35.25 3.30
CA GLY A 244 -39.19 -35.80 2.36
C GLY A 244 -38.21 -34.77 1.76
N THR A 245 -37.34 -35.25 0.86
CA THR A 245 -36.37 -34.41 0.13
C THR A 245 -36.95 -34.06 -1.25
N PRO A 246 -37.04 -32.77 -1.62
CA PRO A 246 -37.47 -32.34 -2.96
C PRO A 246 -36.54 -32.90 -4.05
N VAL A 247 -37.12 -33.39 -5.15
CA VAL A 247 -36.36 -33.78 -6.35
C VAL A 247 -36.61 -32.73 -7.42
N VAL A 248 -35.56 -32.05 -7.88
CA VAL A 248 -35.65 -30.98 -8.86
C VAL A 248 -34.83 -31.29 -10.11
N GLN A 249 -35.17 -30.65 -11.23
CA GLN A 249 -34.47 -30.78 -12.50
C GLN A 249 -34.16 -29.41 -13.08
N TRP A 250 -32.93 -29.26 -13.58
CA TRP A 250 -32.49 -28.06 -14.31
C TRP A 250 -32.49 -28.28 -15.83
N MET A 251 -32.87 -27.25 -16.58
CA MET A 251 -32.80 -27.23 -18.04
C MET A 251 -32.44 -25.85 -18.57
N SER A 252 -31.78 -25.81 -19.73
CA SER A 252 -31.55 -24.60 -20.52
C SER A 252 -32.39 -24.63 -21.79
N SER A 253 -32.92 -23.48 -22.20
CA SER A 253 -33.63 -23.36 -23.49
C SER A 253 -32.69 -23.40 -24.69
N ASP A 254 -31.39 -23.12 -24.49
CA ASP A 254 -30.36 -23.13 -25.53
C ASP A 254 -28.98 -23.49 -24.93
N GLU A 255 -28.61 -24.76 -25.03
CA GLU A 255 -27.32 -25.27 -24.54
C GLU A 255 -26.12 -24.78 -25.37
N THR A 256 -26.32 -24.19 -26.54
CA THR A 256 -25.23 -23.56 -27.32
C THR A 256 -24.85 -22.19 -26.77
N VAL A 257 -25.73 -21.57 -25.98
CA VAL A 257 -25.49 -20.30 -25.27
C VAL A 257 -25.07 -20.56 -23.82
N ALA A 258 -25.83 -21.36 -23.07
CA ALA A 258 -25.52 -21.69 -21.69
C ALA A 258 -26.02 -23.09 -21.31
N THR A 259 -25.19 -23.86 -20.62
CA THR A 259 -25.56 -25.16 -20.03
C THR A 259 -25.76 -25.03 -18.53
N VAL A 260 -26.54 -25.93 -17.94
CA VAL A 260 -26.75 -26.00 -16.49
C VAL A 260 -26.69 -27.45 -16.02
N ASP A 261 -25.96 -27.73 -14.95
CA ASP A 261 -25.91 -29.05 -14.35
C ASP A 261 -26.98 -29.26 -13.26
N GLN A 262 -27.08 -30.46 -12.70
CA GLN A 262 -28.10 -30.76 -11.68
C GLN A 262 -27.83 -30.10 -10.32
N SER A 263 -26.64 -29.52 -10.10
CA SER A 263 -26.33 -28.71 -8.91
C SER A 263 -26.77 -27.25 -9.05
N GLY A 264 -27.20 -26.84 -10.25
CA GLY A 264 -27.52 -25.45 -10.58
C GLY A 264 -26.31 -24.63 -10.99
N GLN A 265 -25.19 -25.27 -11.37
CA GLN A 265 -24.03 -24.58 -11.93
C GLN A 265 -24.25 -24.32 -13.43
N VAL A 266 -24.29 -23.03 -13.80
CA VAL A 266 -24.45 -22.56 -15.17
C VAL A 266 -23.06 -22.32 -15.78
N THR A 267 -22.84 -22.81 -17.01
CA THR A 267 -21.62 -22.57 -17.79
C THR A 267 -21.96 -21.78 -19.05
N ALA A 268 -21.28 -20.66 -19.29
CA ALA A 268 -21.44 -19.84 -20.48
C ALA A 268 -20.68 -20.45 -21.67
N VAL A 269 -21.40 -20.82 -22.74
CA VAL A 269 -20.87 -21.54 -23.91
C VAL A 269 -20.62 -20.61 -25.09
N GLY A 270 -21.60 -19.75 -25.43
CA GLY A 270 -21.52 -18.86 -26.58
C GLY A 270 -22.36 -17.60 -26.39
N ALA A 271 -21.97 -16.50 -27.03
CA ALA A 271 -22.69 -15.23 -26.91
C ALA A 271 -24.15 -15.36 -27.39
N GLY A 272 -25.09 -14.85 -26.60
CA GLY A 272 -26.52 -14.99 -26.85
C GLY A 272 -27.36 -14.90 -25.58
N THR A 273 -28.63 -15.31 -25.68
CA THR A 273 -29.57 -15.33 -24.55
C THR A 273 -30.23 -16.71 -24.43
N ALA A 274 -30.27 -17.26 -23.22
CA ALA A 274 -30.97 -18.49 -22.90
C ALA A 274 -31.84 -18.31 -21.65
N GLN A 275 -32.86 -19.16 -21.50
CA GLN A 275 -33.66 -19.29 -20.27
C GLN A 275 -33.19 -20.53 -19.52
N VAL A 276 -32.78 -20.37 -18.26
CA VAL A 276 -32.49 -21.48 -17.36
C VAL A 276 -33.70 -21.70 -16.45
N THR A 277 -34.20 -22.94 -16.43
CA THR A 277 -35.43 -23.31 -15.71
C THR A 277 -35.14 -24.41 -14.70
N LEU A 278 -35.58 -24.19 -13.47
CA LEU A 278 -35.71 -25.17 -12.40
C LEU A 278 -37.15 -25.71 -12.41
N ALA A 279 -37.31 -27.02 -12.49
CA ALA A 279 -38.60 -27.68 -12.47
C ALA A 279 -38.67 -28.74 -11.37
N GLU A 280 -39.85 -28.90 -10.77
CA GLU A 280 -40.17 -30.01 -9.90
C GLU A 280 -41.22 -30.90 -10.59
N PRO A 281 -40.81 -32.07 -11.12
CA PRO A 281 -41.67 -32.87 -11.99
C PRO A 281 -42.98 -33.36 -11.34
N ALA A 282 -42.99 -33.66 -10.03
CA ALA A 282 -44.16 -34.26 -9.38
C ALA A 282 -45.31 -33.26 -9.18
N SER A 283 -45.00 -31.99 -8.88
CA SER A 283 -45.98 -30.90 -8.70
C SER A 283 -46.16 -30.03 -9.95
N GLY A 284 -45.24 -30.10 -10.91
CA GLY A 284 -45.24 -29.25 -12.12
C GLY A 284 -44.84 -27.80 -11.86
N LYS A 285 -44.33 -27.48 -10.67
CA LYS A 285 -43.90 -26.12 -10.33
C LYS A 285 -42.54 -25.81 -10.98
N THR A 286 -42.39 -24.58 -11.46
CA THR A 286 -41.17 -24.13 -12.13
C THR A 286 -40.76 -22.74 -11.67
N ALA A 287 -39.46 -22.46 -11.77
CA ALA A 287 -38.86 -21.13 -11.66
C ALA A 287 -37.86 -20.97 -12.81
N ALA A 288 -37.85 -19.83 -13.48
CA ALA A 288 -36.98 -19.60 -14.64
C ALA A 288 -36.37 -18.21 -14.62
N ILE A 289 -35.15 -18.08 -15.12
CA ILE A 289 -34.41 -16.83 -15.21
C ILE A 289 -33.75 -16.66 -16.58
N PRO A 290 -33.58 -15.43 -17.07
CA PRO A 290 -32.78 -15.16 -18.26
C PRO A 290 -31.28 -15.20 -17.95
N VAL A 291 -30.52 -15.79 -18.87
CA VAL A 291 -29.05 -15.81 -18.89
C VAL A 291 -28.59 -15.15 -20.18
N THR A 292 -27.86 -14.06 -20.06
CA THR A 292 -27.22 -13.35 -21.18
C THR A 292 -25.73 -13.65 -21.16
N VAL A 293 -25.19 -14.10 -22.28
CA VAL A 293 -23.76 -14.37 -22.45
C VAL A 293 -23.18 -13.39 -23.47
N GLN A 294 -22.04 -12.77 -23.13
CA GLN A 294 -21.31 -11.84 -23.99
C GLN A 294 -19.85 -12.30 -24.14
N ASP A 295 -19.20 -11.94 -25.26
CA ASP A 295 -17.78 -12.21 -25.44
C ASP A 295 -16.92 -11.45 -24.42
N HIS A 296 -17.36 -10.25 -24.05
CA HIS A 296 -16.76 -9.43 -23.00
C HIS A 296 -17.85 -8.70 -22.23
N VAL A 297 -17.88 -8.88 -20.90
CA VAL A 297 -18.80 -8.15 -20.02
C VAL A 297 -18.09 -6.92 -19.49
N LYS A 298 -18.61 -5.74 -19.85
CA LYS A 298 -18.10 -4.46 -19.38
C LYS A 298 -18.34 -4.27 -17.88
N ARG A 299 -17.30 -3.95 -17.13
CA ARG A 299 -17.31 -3.77 -15.66
C ARG A 299 -17.08 -2.32 -15.26
N ALA A 300 -17.42 -2.02 -14.01
CA ALA A 300 -17.18 -0.72 -13.42
C ALA A 300 -15.67 -0.42 -13.45
N GLY A 301 -15.30 0.71 -14.06
CA GLY A 301 -13.92 1.14 -14.19
C GLY A 301 -13.16 0.63 -15.40
N ASP A 302 -13.81 -0.07 -16.34
CA ASP A 302 -13.29 -0.27 -17.71
C ASP A 302 -13.26 1.06 -18.49
N ASP A 303 -14.25 1.90 -18.24
CA ASP A 303 -14.40 3.24 -18.78
C ASP A 303 -14.23 4.30 -17.69
N PHE A 304 -14.10 5.55 -18.11
CA PHE A 304 -14.13 6.70 -17.20
C PHE A 304 -15.45 6.68 -16.40
N MET A 305 -15.33 6.60 -15.08
CA MET A 305 -16.48 6.37 -14.22
C MET A 305 -17.07 7.69 -13.74
N ILE A 306 -18.36 7.91 -14.02
CA ILE A 306 -19.11 9.05 -13.51
C ILE A 306 -20.13 8.50 -12.54
N THR A 307 -19.96 8.83 -11.27
CA THR A 307 -20.71 8.26 -10.16
C THR A 307 -21.75 9.23 -9.62
N ALA A 308 -22.95 8.72 -9.37
CA ALA A 308 -23.93 9.36 -8.50
C ALA A 308 -23.78 8.80 -7.09
N PHE A 309 -23.36 9.64 -6.14
CA PHE A 309 -23.38 9.32 -4.72
C PHE A 309 -24.55 10.00 -4.03
N TRP A 310 -25.03 9.37 -2.95
CA TRP A 310 -26.27 9.73 -2.28
C TRP A 310 -27.47 9.63 -3.26
N PRO A 311 -27.94 8.39 -3.50
CA PRO A 311 -28.94 8.07 -4.53
C PRO A 311 -30.35 8.56 -4.15
N MET A 312 -31.33 8.25 -5.00
CA MET A 312 -32.74 8.55 -4.74
C MET A 312 -33.29 7.85 -3.49
N THR A 313 -34.40 8.33 -2.92
CA THR A 313 -35.12 7.55 -1.90
C THR A 313 -35.92 6.41 -2.52
N LYS A 314 -36.37 5.45 -1.69
CA LYS A 314 -37.07 4.23 -2.15
C LYS A 314 -38.26 4.48 -3.07
N ASP A 315 -39.04 5.53 -2.81
CA ASP A 315 -40.21 5.91 -3.62
C ASP A 315 -39.85 6.30 -5.06
N TYR A 316 -38.60 6.71 -5.28
CA TYR A 316 -38.05 7.15 -6.56
C TYR A 316 -37.19 6.09 -7.26
N VAL A 317 -37.14 4.86 -6.74
CA VAL A 317 -36.55 3.71 -7.45
C VAL A 317 -37.51 3.28 -8.57
N ASN A 318 -37.42 3.98 -9.71
CA ASN A 318 -38.30 3.82 -10.85
C ASN A 318 -37.59 4.15 -12.18
N ASP A 319 -38.29 3.91 -13.29
CA ASP A 319 -37.79 4.13 -14.65
C ASP A 319 -37.37 5.57 -14.94
N GLU A 320 -38.13 6.56 -14.47
CA GLU A 320 -37.88 7.97 -14.76
C GLU A 320 -36.50 8.42 -14.24
N GLN A 321 -36.15 7.99 -13.03
CA GLN A 321 -34.93 8.44 -12.37
C GLN A 321 -33.70 7.67 -12.86
N PHE A 322 -33.82 6.38 -13.21
CA PHE A 322 -32.73 5.64 -13.87
C PHE A 322 -32.51 6.10 -15.31
N ALA A 323 -33.58 6.45 -16.04
CA ALA A 323 -33.46 7.12 -17.32
C ALA A 323 -32.74 8.48 -17.18
N ALA A 324 -33.04 9.24 -16.12
CA ALA A 324 -32.38 10.52 -15.86
C ALA A 324 -30.88 10.37 -15.52
N LEU A 325 -30.48 9.30 -14.82
CA LEU A 325 -29.07 8.96 -14.59
C LEU A 325 -28.35 8.72 -15.93
N ALA A 326 -28.88 7.81 -16.74
CA ALA A 326 -28.30 7.45 -18.02
C ALA A 326 -28.28 8.62 -19.02
N ASP A 327 -29.36 9.40 -19.09
CA ASP A 327 -29.47 10.62 -19.92
C ASP A 327 -28.42 11.67 -19.53
N ALA A 328 -28.09 11.77 -18.24
CA ALA A 328 -27.03 12.63 -17.74
C ALA A 328 -25.62 12.05 -17.89
N GLY A 329 -25.46 10.84 -18.46
CA GLY A 329 -24.17 10.18 -18.60
C GLY A 329 -23.61 9.62 -17.28
N VAL A 330 -24.42 9.44 -16.24
CA VAL A 330 -23.98 8.70 -15.05
C VAL A 330 -23.95 7.20 -15.40
N ASN A 331 -22.80 6.55 -15.22
CA ASN A 331 -22.63 5.13 -15.52
C ASN A 331 -22.50 4.25 -14.27
N PHE A 332 -22.38 4.86 -13.08
CA PHE A 332 -22.33 4.15 -11.81
C PHE A 332 -23.17 4.84 -10.73
N LEU A 333 -23.99 4.10 -9.98
CA LEU A 333 -24.79 4.57 -8.85
C LEU A 333 -24.30 3.89 -7.57
N GLN A 334 -23.70 4.64 -6.65
CA GLN A 334 -23.23 4.08 -5.39
C GLN A 334 -24.36 4.07 -4.36
N VAL A 335 -24.82 2.88 -3.98
CA VAL A 335 -25.73 2.70 -2.84
C VAL A 335 -24.92 2.69 -1.55
N VAL A 336 -25.58 3.03 -0.46
CA VAL A 336 -24.97 3.55 0.75
C VAL A 336 -25.73 3.01 1.96
N PRO A 337 -25.06 2.56 3.03
CA PRO A 337 -25.68 1.79 4.11
C PRO A 337 -26.77 2.53 4.91
N THR A 338 -26.74 3.87 4.90
CA THR A 338 -27.68 4.71 5.67
C THR A 338 -28.92 5.11 4.88
N SER A 339 -29.12 4.58 3.67
CA SER A 339 -30.32 4.80 2.85
C SER A 339 -31.45 3.81 3.17
N ASP A 340 -32.66 4.09 2.70
CA ASP A 340 -33.82 3.19 2.77
C ASP A 340 -33.83 2.12 1.65
N LEU A 341 -32.67 1.89 1.01
CA LEU A 341 -32.50 1.08 -0.19
C LEU A 341 -31.76 -0.24 0.02
N THR A 342 -31.25 -0.48 1.23
CA THR A 342 -30.25 -1.50 1.55
C THR A 342 -30.81 -2.92 1.67
N ASP A 343 -32.14 -3.07 1.66
CA ASP A 343 -32.77 -4.37 1.62
C ASP A 343 -32.56 -5.06 0.25
N LYS A 344 -32.34 -6.38 0.28
CA LYS A 344 -32.05 -7.18 -0.93
C LYS A 344 -33.06 -6.99 -2.05
N SER A 345 -34.35 -6.85 -1.75
CA SER A 345 -35.38 -6.72 -2.78
C SER A 345 -35.28 -5.39 -3.53
N THR A 346 -34.97 -4.31 -2.81
CA THR A 346 -34.74 -3.00 -3.41
C THR A 346 -33.44 -2.97 -4.20
N GLN A 347 -32.36 -3.55 -3.67
CA GLN A 347 -31.08 -3.67 -4.39
C GLN A 347 -31.23 -4.43 -5.74
N LEU A 348 -31.96 -5.56 -5.74
CA LEU A 348 -32.22 -6.31 -6.98
C LEU A 348 -33.09 -5.54 -7.97
N LYS A 349 -34.09 -4.78 -7.48
CA LYS A 349 -34.90 -3.89 -8.33
C LYS A 349 -34.04 -2.80 -8.97
N MET A 350 -33.12 -2.20 -8.20
CA MET A 350 -32.17 -1.20 -8.69
C MET A 350 -31.22 -1.81 -9.73
N ALA A 351 -30.67 -3.00 -9.48
CA ALA A 351 -29.80 -3.69 -10.43
C ALA A 351 -30.51 -3.94 -11.78
N ALA A 352 -31.78 -4.39 -11.73
CA ALA A 352 -32.58 -4.58 -12.94
C ALA A 352 -32.83 -3.28 -13.71
N LEU A 353 -33.12 -2.17 -13.02
CA LEU A 353 -33.27 -0.85 -13.65
C LEU A 353 -31.93 -0.35 -14.21
N ALA A 354 -30.84 -0.53 -13.47
CA ALA A 354 -29.50 -0.15 -13.90
C ALA A 354 -29.12 -0.87 -15.19
N ALA A 355 -29.29 -2.20 -15.23
CA ALA A 355 -29.07 -3.01 -16.42
C ALA A 355 -29.90 -2.53 -17.63
N LYS A 356 -31.17 -2.18 -17.41
CA LYS A 356 -32.07 -1.67 -18.46
C LYS A 356 -31.56 -0.36 -19.07
N TYR A 357 -30.96 0.52 -18.28
CA TYR A 357 -30.52 1.85 -18.70
C TYR A 357 -29.00 1.97 -18.93
N GLY A 358 -28.25 0.87 -18.87
CA GLY A 358 -26.80 0.88 -19.08
C GLY A 358 -26.01 1.52 -17.94
N VAL A 359 -26.57 1.52 -16.74
CA VAL A 359 -25.93 1.98 -15.49
C VAL A 359 -25.53 0.74 -14.67
N GLN A 360 -24.48 0.85 -13.85
CA GLN A 360 -24.14 -0.15 -12.85
C GLN A 360 -24.36 0.38 -11.43
N ILE A 361 -24.60 -0.50 -10.46
CA ILE A 361 -24.77 -0.12 -9.06
C ILE A 361 -23.71 -0.74 -8.14
N GLY A 362 -23.31 0.01 -7.13
CA GLY A 362 -22.56 -0.48 -5.97
C GLY A 362 -23.51 -0.93 -4.87
N ILE A 363 -23.44 -2.18 -4.45
CA ILE A 363 -24.35 -2.79 -3.46
C ILE A 363 -23.95 -2.41 -2.04
N ALA A 364 -24.92 -1.96 -1.24
CA ALA A 364 -24.81 -1.79 0.21
C ALA A 364 -25.95 -2.61 0.87
N ASP A 365 -25.70 -3.87 1.18
CA ASP A 365 -26.70 -4.77 1.75
C ASP A 365 -26.77 -4.60 3.28
N ASP A 366 -27.97 -4.56 3.87
CA ASP A 366 -28.15 -4.47 5.33
C ASP A 366 -27.38 -5.54 6.12
N ARG A 367 -27.18 -6.71 5.53
CA ARG A 367 -26.44 -7.82 6.15
C ARG A 367 -24.95 -7.56 6.26
N PHE A 368 -24.41 -6.57 5.54
CA PHE A 368 -23.03 -6.11 5.76
C PHE A 368 -22.85 -5.52 7.16
N GLY A 369 -23.85 -4.82 7.70
CA GLY A 369 -23.86 -4.32 9.08
C GLY A 369 -22.52 -3.70 9.51
N ASP A 370 -21.93 -4.25 10.57
CA ASP A 370 -20.52 -4.03 10.89
C ASP A 370 -19.64 -5.02 10.11
N LEU A 371 -19.15 -4.58 8.94
CA LEU A 371 -18.34 -5.40 8.03
C LEU A 371 -17.10 -6.02 8.68
N LEU A 372 -16.48 -5.32 9.64
CA LEU A 372 -15.28 -5.81 10.32
C LEU A 372 -15.59 -7.00 11.23
N SER A 373 -16.85 -7.17 11.65
CA SER A 373 -17.30 -8.27 12.50
C SER A 373 -17.67 -9.55 11.73
N LEU A 374 -17.89 -9.46 10.42
CA LEU A 374 -18.26 -10.63 9.59
C LEU A 374 -17.06 -11.53 9.31
N SER A 375 -17.31 -12.83 9.22
CA SER A 375 -16.30 -13.80 8.76
C SER A 375 -16.14 -13.75 7.24
N ASP A 376 -14.98 -14.18 6.75
CA ASP A 376 -14.65 -14.25 5.33
C ASP A 376 -15.75 -14.99 4.52
N ASP A 377 -16.23 -16.14 5.02
CA ASP A 377 -17.32 -16.91 4.41
C ASP A 377 -18.66 -16.14 4.33
N GLN A 378 -18.98 -15.31 5.32
CA GLN A 378 -20.22 -14.52 5.32
C GLN A 378 -20.15 -13.41 4.27
N ILE A 379 -19.00 -12.74 4.17
CA ILE A 379 -18.76 -11.70 3.16
C ILE A 379 -18.88 -12.31 1.76
N LYS A 380 -18.14 -13.40 1.50
CA LYS A 380 -18.12 -14.09 0.21
C LYS A 380 -19.51 -14.64 -0.17
N ALA A 381 -20.28 -15.14 0.81
CA ALA A 381 -21.64 -15.61 0.57
C ALA A 381 -22.58 -14.46 0.14
N ILE A 382 -22.58 -13.34 0.85
CA ILE A 382 -23.42 -12.18 0.50
C ILE A 382 -23.03 -11.63 -0.88
N VAL A 383 -21.72 -11.46 -1.14
CA VAL A 383 -21.21 -11.03 -2.46
C VAL A 383 -21.64 -11.99 -3.57
N GLY A 384 -21.53 -13.30 -3.35
CA GLY A 384 -21.91 -14.34 -4.30
C GLY A 384 -23.39 -14.33 -4.70
N GLU A 385 -24.27 -13.84 -3.82
CA GLU A 385 -25.71 -13.66 -4.13
C GLU A 385 -25.94 -12.59 -5.19
N TYR A 386 -25.11 -11.54 -5.23
CA TYR A 386 -25.22 -10.44 -6.20
C TYR A 386 -24.34 -10.60 -7.44
N LYS A 387 -23.26 -11.37 -7.31
CA LYS A 387 -22.33 -11.65 -8.39
C LYS A 387 -23.07 -12.18 -9.62
N ASP A 388 -22.70 -11.65 -10.78
CA ASP A 388 -23.19 -11.98 -12.12
C ASP A 388 -24.65 -11.57 -12.39
N ILE A 389 -25.29 -10.82 -11.48
CA ILE A 389 -26.58 -10.19 -11.75
C ILE A 389 -26.36 -8.98 -12.67
N PRO A 390 -27.09 -8.86 -13.79
CA PRO A 390 -27.00 -7.70 -14.66
C PRO A 390 -27.23 -6.39 -13.88
N GLY A 391 -26.39 -5.38 -14.13
CA GLY A 391 -26.49 -4.06 -13.48
C GLY A 391 -25.78 -3.96 -12.13
N VAL A 392 -25.31 -5.06 -11.54
CA VAL A 392 -24.40 -5.00 -10.38
C VAL A 392 -22.97 -4.76 -10.88
N GLY A 393 -22.34 -3.69 -10.40
CA GLY A 393 -20.96 -3.35 -10.76
C GLY A 393 -19.97 -3.36 -9.61
N GLY A 394 -20.44 -3.42 -8.36
CA GLY A 394 -19.55 -3.34 -7.21
C GLY A 394 -20.24 -3.48 -5.86
N PHE A 395 -19.46 -3.29 -4.80
CA PHE A 395 -19.87 -3.40 -3.40
C PHE A 395 -19.33 -2.23 -2.59
N TYR A 396 -20.12 -1.74 -1.64
CA TYR A 396 -19.72 -0.72 -0.68
C TYR A 396 -18.85 -1.35 0.41
N VAL A 397 -17.69 -0.75 0.70
CA VAL A 397 -16.80 -1.13 1.80
C VAL A 397 -16.98 -0.17 2.95
N ASP A 398 -16.50 1.07 2.82
CA ASP A 398 -16.70 2.09 3.86
C ASP A 398 -16.50 3.50 3.31
N ASP A 399 -17.05 4.48 4.03
CA ASP A 399 -16.93 5.91 3.71
C ASP A 399 -16.20 6.61 4.87
N GLU A 400 -15.08 7.24 4.53
CA GLU A 400 -14.21 8.00 5.43
C GLU A 400 -13.75 7.25 6.71
N PRO A 401 -13.22 6.01 6.62
CA PRO A 401 -12.69 5.34 7.80
C PRO A 401 -11.45 6.08 8.34
N SER A 402 -11.39 6.27 9.65
CA SER A 402 -10.20 6.82 10.32
C SER A 402 -8.96 5.95 10.14
N ASP A 403 -9.15 4.64 9.97
CA ASP A 403 -8.14 3.67 9.58
C ASP A 403 -8.66 2.76 8.46
N ALA A 404 -8.40 3.15 7.20
CA ALA A 404 -8.75 2.33 6.03
C ALA A 404 -8.08 0.95 6.05
N THR A 405 -6.90 0.80 6.67
CA THR A 405 -6.15 -0.47 6.64
C THR A 405 -6.87 -1.60 7.39
N ALA A 406 -7.74 -1.27 8.34
CA ALA A 406 -8.61 -2.23 9.03
C ALA A 406 -9.54 -2.99 8.06
N TYR A 407 -9.91 -2.37 6.93
CA TYR A 407 -10.80 -2.95 5.92
C TYR A 407 -10.09 -3.74 4.82
N ALA A 408 -8.75 -3.82 4.85
CA ALA A 408 -8.00 -4.53 3.81
C ALA A 408 -8.38 -6.02 3.71
N ARG A 409 -8.77 -6.67 4.82
CA ARG A 409 -9.32 -8.03 4.83
C ARG A 409 -10.65 -8.10 4.06
N VAL A 410 -11.60 -7.24 4.42
CA VAL A 410 -12.94 -7.17 3.83
C VAL A 410 -12.85 -6.93 2.33
N TYR A 411 -12.02 -5.97 1.92
CA TYR A 411 -11.76 -5.69 0.51
C TYR A 411 -11.26 -6.94 -0.22
N LYS A 412 -10.24 -7.62 0.31
CA LYS A 412 -9.70 -8.85 -0.29
C LYS A 412 -10.74 -9.96 -0.39
N ASP A 413 -11.58 -10.15 0.62
CA ASP A 413 -12.65 -11.16 0.58
C ASP A 413 -13.69 -10.84 -0.50
N MET A 414 -14.06 -9.56 -0.65
CA MET A 414 -14.95 -9.12 -1.74
C MET A 414 -14.31 -9.36 -3.11
N LYS A 415 -13.03 -9.00 -3.29
CA LYS A 415 -12.29 -9.25 -4.53
C LYS A 415 -12.10 -10.75 -4.80
N GLU A 416 -11.90 -11.58 -3.79
CA GLU A 416 -11.79 -13.03 -3.98
C GLU A 416 -13.12 -13.64 -4.46
N ALA A 417 -14.25 -13.20 -3.91
CA ALA A 417 -15.56 -13.63 -4.38
C ALA A 417 -15.93 -13.06 -5.75
N ALA A 418 -15.52 -11.83 -6.04
CA ALA A 418 -15.89 -11.09 -7.24
C ALA A 418 -14.73 -10.20 -7.75
N PRO A 419 -13.70 -10.79 -8.41
CA PRO A 419 -12.45 -10.09 -8.75
C PRO A 419 -12.65 -8.86 -9.65
N ASP A 420 -13.56 -8.94 -10.61
CA ASP A 420 -13.78 -7.89 -11.60
C ASP A 420 -14.81 -6.84 -11.15
N TYR A 421 -15.22 -6.84 -9.87
CA TYR A 421 -16.22 -5.93 -9.32
C TYR A 421 -15.54 -4.84 -8.50
N TYR A 422 -16.04 -3.61 -8.62
CA TYR A 422 -15.53 -2.45 -7.90
C TYR A 422 -15.84 -2.55 -6.41
N ALA A 423 -14.84 -2.40 -5.54
CA ALA A 423 -15.05 -2.29 -4.10
C ALA A 423 -14.82 -0.84 -3.66
N HIS A 424 -15.91 -0.16 -3.28
CA HIS A 424 -15.92 1.27 -2.98
C HIS A 424 -15.46 1.54 -1.55
N LEU A 425 -14.26 2.12 -1.41
CA LEU A 425 -13.77 2.71 -0.17
C LEU A 425 -13.40 4.17 -0.44
N ASN A 426 -13.98 5.09 0.33
CA ASN A 426 -13.66 6.51 0.28
C ASN A 426 -12.79 6.89 1.48
N PHE A 427 -11.63 7.50 1.26
CA PHE A 427 -10.73 7.95 2.32
C PHE A 427 -11.16 9.33 2.84
N LEU A 428 -10.79 9.62 4.08
CA LEU A 428 -10.82 10.99 4.60
C LEU A 428 -9.92 11.92 3.76
N PRO A 429 -10.24 13.21 3.60
CA PRO A 429 -9.37 14.16 2.91
C PRO A 429 -8.15 14.58 3.76
N SER A 430 -7.18 15.24 3.12
CA SER A 430 -5.92 15.67 3.75
C SER A 430 -6.06 16.44 5.07
N GLY A 431 -7.11 17.25 5.21
CA GLY A 431 -7.39 18.02 6.43
C GLY A 431 -7.60 17.16 7.67
N SER A 432 -8.13 15.95 7.51
CA SER A 432 -8.38 14.99 8.59
C SER A 432 -7.11 14.24 8.99
N TYR A 433 -6.18 14.05 8.05
CA TYR A 433 -4.85 13.47 8.30
C TYR A 433 -3.81 14.51 8.78
N GLY A 434 -4.18 15.79 8.77
CA GLY A 434 -3.35 16.92 9.21
C GLY A 434 -2.38 17.47 8.16
N SER A 435 -2.13 16.72 7.06
CA SER A 435 -1.34 17.17 5.91
C SER A 435 -1.61 16.30 4.68
N ASP A 436 -1.37 16.84 3.49
CA ASP A 436 -1.44 16.10 2.21
C ASP A 436 -0.47 14.90 2.19
N GLN A 437 0.69 15.04 2.84
CA GLN A 437 1.66 13.94 2.97
C GLN A 437 1.14 12.79 3.84
N ASN A 438 0.42 13.10 4.93
CA ASN A 438 -0.11 12.06 5.82
C ASN A 438 -1.23 11.26 5.14
N GLU A 439 -2.06 11.92 4.33
CA GLU A 439 -3.06 11.26 3.49
C GLU A 439 -2.40 10.36 2.44
N ALA A 440 -1.42 10.89 1.70
CA ALA A 440 -0.66 10.10 0.72
C ALA A 440 -0.02 8.85 1.38
N ASN A 441 0.48 8.99 2.61
CA ASN A 441 1.00 7.86 3.38
C ASN A 441 -0.08 6.85 3.77
N ALA A 442 -1.29 7.29 4.12
CA ALA A 442 -2.42 6.41 4.44
C ALA A 442 -2.87 5.62 3.19
N MET A 443 -3.01 6.29 2.05
CA MET A 443 -3.36 5.65 0.78
C MET A 443 -2.26 4.71 0.28
N GLN A 444 -0.98 5.08 0.44
CA GLN A 444 0.12 4.17 0.09
C GLN A 444 0.08 2.89 0.92
N LYS A 445 -0.14 2.98 2.24
CA LYS A 445 -0.28 1.79 3.10
C LYS A 445 -1.43 0.89 2.64
N TRP A 446 -2.53 1.48 2.17
CA TRP A 446 -3.63 0.73 1.60
C TRP A 446 -3.21 -0.02 0.34
N VAL A 447 -2.57 0.67 -0.62
CA VAL A 447 -2.07 0.05 -1.85
C VAL A 447 -1.08 -1.08 -1.55
N ASP A 448 -0.16 -0.90 -0.60
CA ASP A 448 0.79 -1.94 -0.19
C ASP A 448 0.07 -3.20 0.34
N LEU A 449 -1.11 -3.02 0.95
CA LEU A 449 -1.90 -4.12 1.48
C LEU A 449 -2.76 -4.79 0.42
N VAL A 450 -3.42 -4.04 -0.46
CA VAL A 450 -4.49 -4.56 -1.34
C VAL A 450 -4.16 -4.59 -2.82
N GLY A 451 -3.08 -3.94 -3.26
CA GLY A 451 -2.72 -3.83 -4.67
C GLY A 451 -3.42 -2.65 -5.37
N ASN A 452 -3.65 -2.79 -6.68
CA ASN A 452 -4.04 -1.70 -7.58
C ASN A 452 -5.34 -1.94 -8.38
N ASP A 453 -6.19 -2.88 -7.94
CA ASP A 453 -7.36 -3.30 -8.72
C ASP A 453 -8.43 -2.18 -8.90
N ASP A 454 -8.61 -1.32 -7.89
CA ASP A 454 -9.66 -0.29 -7.87
C ASP A 454 -9.11 1.15 -7.80
N TYR A 455 -9.79 2.06 -7.08
CA TYR A 455 -9.53 3.49 -7.08
C TYR A 455 -9.09 3.99 -5.71
N LEU A 456 -8.15 4.93 -5.68
CA LEU A 456 -7.91 5.79 -4.52
C LEU A 456 -8.88 6.97 -4.58
N MET A 457 -9.78 7.06 -3.60
CA MET A 457 -10.88 8.03 -3.58
C MET A 457 -10.92 8.82 -2.27
N TYR A 458 -11.28 10.09 -2.33
CA TYR A 458 -11.57 10.94 -1.18
C TYR A 458 -12.60 12.02 -1.58
N ASP A 459 -13.29 12.58 -0.61
CA ASP A 459 -14.13 13.77 -0.79
C ASP A 459 -13.53 15.02 -0.16
N ARG A 460 -13.44 16.08 -0.97
CA ARG A 460 -13.08 17.41 -0.50
C ARG A 460 -14.03 18.40 -1.12
N TYR A 461 -14.56 19.32 -0.31
CA TYR A 461 -15.49 20.36 -0.75
C TYR A 461 -14.82 21.73 -0.72
N PRO A 462 -14.15 22.16 -1.82
CA PRO A 462 -13.24 23.29 -1.79
C PRO A 462 -13.95 24.65 -1.83
N PHE A 463 -15.24 24.70 -2.19
CA PHE A 463 -15.98 25.96 -2.35
C PHE A 463 -16.64 26.38 -1.04
N GLY A 464 -15.94 27.22 -0.26
CA GLY A 464 -16.42 27.75 1.02
C GLY A 464 -17.73 28.56 0.93
N TRP A 465 -18.24 29.06 2.05
CA TRP A 465 -19.54 29.75 2.08
C TRP A 465 -19.59 31.07 1.26
N THR A 466 -18.49 31.81 1.18
CA THR A 466 -18.43 33.13 0.52
C THR A 466 -18.44 32.97 -1.00
N ALA A 467 -19.24 33.77 -1.72
CA ALA A 467 -19.26 33.74 -3.18
C ALA A 467 -17.85 33.92 -3.77
N ASN A 468 -17.49 33.06 -4.73
CA ASN A 468 -16.18 32.97 -5.36
C ASN A 468 -15.00 32.57 -4.46
N SER A 469 -15.22 32.12 -3.22
CA SER A 469 -14.13 31.56 -2.41
C SER A 469 -13.81 30.13 -2.81
N LEU A 470 -12.53 29.77 -2.85
CA LEU A 470 -12.07 28.39 -3.00
C LEU A 470 -10.80 28.21 -2.15
N ASP A 471 -10.71 27.10 -1.41
CA ASP A 471 -9.48 26.67 -0.76
C ASP A 471 -8.51 26.08 -1.80
N TYR A 472 -7.79 26.96 -2.51
CA TYR A 472 -6.89 26.57 -3.59
C TYR A 472 -5.76 25.66 -3.12
N GLN A 473 -5.10 26.02 -2.01
CA GLN A 473 -3.93 25.29 -1.53
C GLN A 473 -4.32 23.86 -1.14
N GLY A 474 -5.37 23.72 -0.34
CA GLY A 474 -5.83 22.40 0.08
C GLY A 474 -6.43 21.58 -1.07
N PHE A 475 -7.19 22.18 -1.99
CA PHE A 475 -7.74 21.49 -3.14
C PHE A 475 -6.66 20.93 -4.07
N LEU A 476 -5.72 21.78 -4.49
CA LEU A 476 -4.68 21.42 -5.43
C LEU A 476 -3.60 20.53 -4.79
N GLY A 477 -3.30 20.73 -3.50
CA GLY A 477 -2.40 19.88 -2.73
C GLY A 477 -2.94 18.45 -2.59
N ASN A 478 -4.22 18.31 -2.27
CA ASN A 478 -4.89 17.01 -2.15
C ASN A 478 -4.95 16.28 -3.51
N LEU A 479 -5.26 17.00 -4.60
CA LEU A 479 -5.23 16.44 -5.97
C LEU A 479 -3.84 15.91 -6.33
N ASP A 480 -2.80 16.67 -6.02
CA ASP A 480 -1.42 16.27 -6.34
C ASP A 480 -0.96 15.08 -5.52
N ALA A 481 -1.25 15.08 -4.22
CA ALA A 481 -0.85 14.02 -3.30
C ALA A 481 -1.41 12.65 -3.74
N VAL A 482 -2.69 12.59 -4.07
CA VAL A 482 -3.34 11.34 -4.51
C VAL A 482 -2.93 10.97 -5.93
N ARG A 483 -2.78 11.94 -6.85
CA ARG A 483 -2.16 11.71 -8.18
C ARG A 483 -0.81 11.01 -8.05
N GLN A 484 0.06 11.50 -7.17
CA GLN A 484 1.41 10.95 -6.98
C GLN A 484 1.37 9.51 -6.47
N VAL A 485 0.46 9.18 -5.53
CA VAL A 485 0.28 7.78 -5.10
C VAL A 485 -0.24 6.92 -6.26
N GLY A 486 -1.22 7.40 -7.03
CA GLY A 486 -1.74 6.69 -8.19
C GLY A 486 -0.67 6.38 -9.24
N LEU A 487 0.10 7.38 -9.65
CA LEU A 487 1.18 7.25 -10.65
C LEU A 487 2.27 6.26 -10.24
N ARG A 488 2.70 6.30 -8.97
CA ARG A 488 3.78 5.41 -8.50
C ARG A 488 3.38 3.95 -8.46
N ASN A 489 2.09 3.66 -8.31
CA ASN A 489 1.59 2.31 -8.07
C ASN A 489 0.72 1.77 -9.23
N ASP A 490 0.56 2.52 -10.33
CA ASP A 490 -0.40 2.23 -11.41
C ASP A 490 -1.80 1.92 -10.85
N VAL A 491 -2.27 2.79 -9.96
CA VAL A 491 -3.62 2.72 -9.35
C VAL A 491 -4.45 3.88 -9.87
N LYS A 492 -5.70 3.61 -10.25
CA LYS A 492 -6.62 4.66 -10.70
C LYS A 492 -7.00 5.59 -9.55
N THR A 493 -7.23 6.87 -9.84
CA THR A 493 -7.62 7.86 -8.82
C THR A 493 -9.03 8.40 -9.06
N ALA A 494 -9.72 8.74 -7.98
CA ALA A 494 -11.11 9.16 -7.94
C ALA A 494 -11.30 10.32 -6.95
N THR A 495 -12.28 11.18 -7.18
CA THR A 495 -12.65 12.22 -6.22
C THR A 495 -14.12 12.57 -6.31
N TYR A 496 -14.65 13.15 -5.23
CA TYR A 496 -15.98 13.73 -5.24
C TYR A 496 -16.00 15.14 -5.83
N ILE A 497 -17.11 15.46 -6.47
CA ILE A 497 -17.41 16.75 -7.08
C ILE A 497 -18.54 17.39 -6.28
N GLN A 498 -18.30 18.60 -5.78
CA GLN A 498 -19.25 19.34 -4.97
C GLN A 498 -20.41 19.81 -5.86
N SER A 499 -21.61 19.25 -5.68
CA SER A 499 -22.84 19.66 -6.39
C SER A 499 -23.96 20.13 -5.46
N ILE A 500 -23.70 20.17 -4.15
CA ILE A 500 -24.62 20.61 -3.10
C ILE A 500 -23.92 21.58 -2.13
N GLY A 501 -24.70 22.24 -1.27
CA GLY A 501 -24.22 23.05 -0.16
C GLY A 501 -24.75 22.54 1.18
N VAL A 502 -24.06 22.91 2.26
CA VAL A 502 -24.49 22.73 3.65
C VAL A 502 -24.52 24.10 4.30
N THR A 503 -25.66 24.50 4.86
CA THR A 503 -25.82 25.80 5.51
C THR A 503 -24.79 25.99 6.62
N ASN A 504 -24.06 27.11 6.59
CA ASN A 504 -22.91 27.41 7.48
C ASN A 504 -21.67 26.50 7.32
N GLY A 505 -21.63 25.63 6.31
CA GLY A 505 -20.45 24.86 5.92
C GLY A 505 -19.88 25.37 4.60
N PHE A 506 -20.34 24.79 3.50
CA PHE A 506 -19.92 25.12 2.13
C PHE A 506 -21.13 25.44 1.25
N ARG A 507 -20.93 26.27 0.21
CA ARG A 507 -22.03 26.74 -0.62
C ARG A 507 -22.46 25.69 -1.65
N ARG A 508 -23.69 25.80 -2.14
CA ARG A 508 -24.10 25.09 -3.36
C ARG A 508 -23.32 25.65 -4.54
N THR A 509 -22.69 24.78 -5.31
CA THR A 509 -21.94 25.17 -6.51
C THR A 509 -22.86 25.54 -7.67
N ASN A 510 -22.30 26.26 -8.63
CA ASN A 510 -22.90 26.52 -9.94
C ASN A 510 -22.18 25.74 -11.06
N ALA A 511 -22.74 25.78 -12.27
CA ALA A 511 -22.21 25.06 -13.43
C ALA A 511 -20.71 25.32 -13.74
N ALA A 512 -20.23 26.55 -13.56
CA ALA A 512 -18.83 26.90 -13.83
C ALA A 512 -17.87 26.36 -12.75
N GLU A 513 -18.33 26.29 -11.50
CA GLU A 513 -17.57 25.71 -10.38
C GLU A 513 -17.43 24.20 -10.54
N ILE A 514 -18.52 23.49 -10.86
CA ILE A 514 -18.51 22.05 -11.16
C ILE A 514 -17.59 21.74 -12.34
N ARG A 515 -17.68 22.54 -13.43
CA ARG A 515 -16.81 22.40 -14.61
C ARG A 515 -15.34 22.58 -14.25
N TYR A 516 -15.01 23.59 -13.46
CA TYR A 516 -13.64 23.82 -13.00
C TYR A 516 -13.11 22.65 -12.17
N GLU A 517 -13.85 22.21 -11.16
CA GLU A 517 -13.43 21.12 -10.28
C GLU A 517 -13.18 19.82 -11.06
N THR A 518 -14.09 19.49 -11.97
CA THR A 518 -14.01 18.32 -12.84
C THR A 518 -12.80 18.39 -13.79
N ASN A 519 -12.60 19.52 -14.47
CA ASN A 519 -11.47 19.67 -15.40
C ASN A 519 -10.12 19.68 -14.67
N MET A 520 -10.06 20.23 -13.46
CA MET A 520 -8.87 20.16 -12.62
C MET A 520 -8.57 18.71 -12.22
N ALA A 521 -9.56 17.93 -11.77
CA ALA A 521 -9.36 16.52 -11.45
C ALA A 521 -8.86 15.72 -12.68
N MET A 522 -9.45 15.94 -13.87
CA MET A 522 -8.99 15.31 -15.11
C MET A 522 -7.56 15.71 -15.49
N ALA A 523 -7.18 16.98 -15.29
CA ALA A 523 -5.80 17.44 -15.52
C ALA A 523 -4.80 16.77 -14.56
N TYR A 524 -5.23 16.40 -13.36
CA TYR A 524 -4.43 15.60 -12.43
C TYR A 524 -4.51 14.09 -12.68
N GLY A 525 -5.14 13.66 -13.79
CA GLY A 525 -5.17 12.26 -14.22
C GLY A 525 -6.26 11.41 -13.56
N TYR A 526 -7.25 12.00 -12.90
CA TYR A 526 -8.33 11.26 -12.24
C TYR A 526 -9.21 10.54 -13.27
N LYS A 527 -9.68 9.35 -12.88
CA LYS A 527 -10.39 8.38 -13.75
C LYS A 527 -11.84 8.12 -13.31
N GLN A 528 -12.21 8.64 -12.13
CA GLN A 528 -13.58 8.62 -11.64
C GLN A 528 -13.93 9.96 -10.98
N LEU A 529 -15.16 10.43 -11.23
CA LEU A 529 -15.71 11.63 -10.63
C LEU A 529 -17.08 11.33 -10.05
N SER A 530 -17.28 11.64 -8.77
CA SER A 530 -18.50 11.28 -8.02
C SER A 530 -19.26 12.50 -7.53
N TYR A 531 -20.49 12.71 -7.97
CA TYR A 531 -21.28 13.86 -7.52
C TYR A 531 -21.74 13.69 -6.06
N PHE A 532 -21.29 14.59 -5.19
CA PHE A 532 -21.86 14.78 -3.84
C PHE A 532 -22.73 16.05 -3.85
N THR A 533 -24.05 15.95 -4.02
CA THR A 533 -24.84 14.72 -4.16
C THR A 533 -25.64 14.69 -5.46
N TRP A 534 -26.09 13.49 -5.86
CA TRP A 534 -27.01 13.33 -6.97
C TRP A 534 -28.44 13.74 -6.58
N PHE A 535 -28.99 13.12 -5.53
CA PHE A 535 -30.28 13.49 -4.95
C PHE A 535 -30.11 14.36 -3.72
N SER A 536 -31.06 15.27 -3.51
CA SER A 536 -31.11 16.12 -2.32
C SER A 536 -31.45 15.28 -1.09
N PRO A 537 -30.61 15.25 -0.04
CA PRO A 537 -30.84 14.37 1.10
C PRO A 537 -32.06 14.83 1.93
N THR A 538 -32.91 13.88 2.36
CA THR A 538 -34.12 14.18 3.16
C THR A 538 -34.08 13.65 4.59
N ASN A 539 -33.18 12.71 4.90
CA ASN A 539 -33.09 12.02 6.19
C ASN A 539 -31.73 12.24 6.88
N ARG A 540 -31.19 13.45 6.77
CA ARG A 540 -29.87 13.84 7.30
C ARG A 540 -30.01 14.90 8.39
N GLY A 541 -29.01 14.95 9.28
CA GLY A 541 -28.96 15.93 10.36
C GLY A 541 -28.43 17.30 9.91
N GLU A 542 -27.67 17.34 8.82
CA GLU A 542 -27.17 18.57 8.23
C GLU A 542 -28.24 19.28 7.38
N ASP A 543 -28.18 20.62 7.39
CA ASP A 543 -29.07 21.47 6.60
C ASP A 543 -28.55 21.63 5.17
N PHE A 544 -28.89 20.66 4.31
CA PHE A 544 -28.48 20.64 2.91
C PHE A 544 -29.31 21.57 2.02
N THR A 545 -28.65 22.20 1.05
CA THR A 545 -29.34 22.88 -0.06
C THR A 545 -29.89 21.85 -1.07
N THR A 546 -30.50 22.30 -2.17
CA THR A 546 -30.91 21.39 -3.26
C THR A 546 -29.68 20.88 -4.04
N ALA A 547 -29.69 19.60 -4.41
CA ALA A 547 -28.66 18.92 -5.22
C ALA A 547 -28.92 19.06 -6.74
N ILE A 548 -28.45 18.09 -7.53
CA ILE A 548 -28.74 17.97 -8.98
C ILE A 548 -30.21 17.59 -9.21
N ILE A 549 -30.72 16.65 -8.42
CA ILE A 549 -32.14 16.29 -8.34
C ILE A 549 -32.70 16.73 -6.99
N ALA A 550 -33.87 17.36 -6.99
CA ALA A 550 -34.57 17.82 -5.79
C ALA A 550 -35.19 16.63 -5.02
N PRO A 551 -35.60 16.82 -3.74
CA PRO A 551 -36.20 15.75 -2.93
C PRO A 551 -37.46 15.10 -3.55
N ASP A 552 -38.17 15.83 -4.39
CA ASP A 552 -39.38 15.40 -5.08
C ASP A 552 -39.11 14.76 -6.45
N GLY A 553 -37.84 14.46 -6.75
CA GLY A 553 -37.41 13.86 -8.02
C GLY A 553 -37.30 14.83 -9.19
N THR A 554 -37.53 16.14 -8.98
CA THR A 554 -37.45 17.13 -10.06
C THR A 554 -36.00 17.52 -10.39
N LYS A 555 -35.71 17.64 -11.70
CA LYS A 555 -34.41 18.10 -12.20
C LYS A 555 -34.20 19.58 -11.86
N THR A 556 -33.04 19.93 -11.31
CA THR A 556 -32.70 21.33 -10.97
C THR A 556 -31.97 22.06 -12.10
N ASP A 557 -31.56 23.30 -11.85
CA ASP A 557 -30.72 24.12 -12.73
C ASP A 557 -29.33 23.50 -13.01
N LEU A 558 -28.85 22.57 -12.18
CA LEU A 558 -27.57 21.89 -12.40
C LEU A 558 -27.65 20.69 -13.36
N TYR A 559 -28.84 20.14 -13.60
CA TYR A 559 -28.97 18.89 -14.37
C TYR A 559 -28.44 19.00 -15.81
N GLN A 560 -28.89 20.00 -16.57
CA GLN A 560 -28.47 20.17 -17.97
C GLN A 560 -26.96 20.49 -18.10
N PRO A 561 -26.38 21.40 -17.29
CA PRO A 561 -24.94 21.60 -17.30
C PRO A 561 -24.12 20.34 -16.97
N VAL A 562 -24.56 19.56 -15.98
CA VAL A 562 -23.92 18.28 -15.61
C VAL A 562 -24.03 17.27 -16.75
N GLN A 563 -25.21 17.13 -17.36
CA GLN A 563 -25.41 16.27 -18.53
C GLN A 563 -24.44 16.62 -19.67
N GLN A 564 -24.32 17.90 -20.01
CA GLN A 564 -23.40 18.35 -21.04
C GLN A 564 -21.94 18.03 -20.66
N LEU A 565 -21.53 18.37 -19.44
CA LEU A 565 -20.18 18.10 -18.96
C LEU A 565 -19.85 16.60 -18.99
N ASN A 566 -20.77 15.74 -18.55
CA ASN A 566 -20.59 14.29 -18.59
C ASN A 566 -20.46 13.75 -20.01
N SER A 567 -21.21 14.30 -20.97
CA SER A 567 -21.04 13.93 -22.38
C SER A 567 -19.65 14.27 -22.91
N GLU A 568 -19.09 15.41 -22.46
CA GLU A 568 -17.74 15.83 -22.83
C GLU A 568 -16.67 14.92 -22.19
N ILE A 569 -16.87 14.53 -20.94
CA ILE A 569 -15.99 13.58 -20.23
C ILE A 569 -16.01 12.22 -20.92
N HIS A 570 -17.18 11.69 -21.29
CA HIS A 570 -17.28 10.41 -22.00
C HIS A 570 -16.64 10.44 -23.38
N ALA A 571 -16.72 11.57 -24.09
CA ALA A 571 -16.02 11.73 -25.36
C ALA A 571 -14.49 11.67 -25.18
N LEU A 572 -13.96 12.27 -24.11
CA LEU A 572 -12.52 12.25 -23.79
C LEU A 572 -12.07 10.94 -23.12
N GLY A 573 -13.00 10.24 -22.46
CA GLY A 573 -12.77 9.09 -21.58
C GLY A 573 -11.89 7.98 -22.19
N PRO A 574 -12.14 7.51 -23.42
CA PRO A 574 -11.30 6.49 -24.06
C PRO A 574 -9.82 6.87 -24.16
N THR A 575 -9.53 8.17 -24.33
CA THR A 575 -8.16 8.67 -24.30
C THR A 575 -7.69 8.80 -22.86
N LEU A 576 -8.43 9.54 -22.01
CA LEU A 576 -8.04 9.85 -20.63
C LEU A 576 -7.80 8.61 -19.76
N MET A 577 -8.51 7.51 -20.00
CA MET A 577 -8.34 6.25 -19.26
C MET A 577 -6.93 5.67 -19.37
N ASN A 578 -6.22 5.96 -20.47
CA ASN A 578 -4.85 5.48 -20.70
C ASN A 578 -3.78 6.54 -20.41
N LEU A 579 -4.16 7.78 -20.07
CA LEU A 579 -3.21 8.87 -19.85
C LEU A 579 -2.82 9.00 -18.38
N ASP A 580 -1.53 8.95 -18.09
CA ASP A 580 -0.96 9.29 -16.79
C ASP A 580 -0.48 10.73 -16.81
N ALA A 581 -0.96 11.56 -15.87
CA ALA A 581 -0.53 12.94 -15.74
C ALA A 581 0.84 12.99 -15.05
N GLU A 582 1.93 12.95 -15.80
CA GLU A 582 3.30 12.89 -15.27
C GLU A 582 3.70 14.19 -14.55
N ASP A 583 3.41 15.35 -15.17
CA ASP A 583 3.67 16.66 -14.58
C ASP A 583 2.45 17.57 -14.65
N VAL A 584 2.25 18.38 -13.62
CA VAL A 584 1.21 19.40 -13.58
C VAL A 584 1.81 20.74 -13.13
N TYR A 585 1.63 21.77 -13.95
CA TYR A 585 2.16 23.10 -13.74
C TYR A 585 1.05 24.14 -13.70
N LEU A 586 1.22 25.15 -12.85
CA LEU A 586 0.37 26.34 -12.84
C LEU A 586 1.12 27.54 -13.44
N ASN A 587 0.50 28.15 -14.43
CA ASN A 587 0.89 29.45 -14.97
C ASN A 587 0.09 30.57 -14.27
N GLY A 588 0.71 31.75 -14.11
CA GLY A 588 0.11 32.85 -13.38
C GLY A 588 0.14 32.63 -11.86
N THR A 589 -1.06 32.62 -11.25
CA THR A 589 -1.21 32.49 -9.80
C THR A 589 -1.00 31.05 -9.36
N ARG A 590 -0.22 30.86 -8.29
CA ARG A 590 0.15 29.55 -7.73
C ARG A 590 -0.14 29.48 -6.24
N TYR A 591 -0.39 28.28 -5.73
CA TYR A 591 -0.78 28.02 -4.35
C TYR A 591 0.06 26.90 -3.73
N GLY A 592 1.35 26.86 -4.08
CA GLY A 592 2.30 25.80 -3.68
C GLY A 592 2.67 24.84 -4.82
N GLN A 593 1.94 24.88 -5.94
CA GLN A 593 2.17 24.02 -7.10
C GLN A 593 3.38 24.48 -7.92
N GLN A 594 3.94 23.56 -8.72
CA GLN A 594 5.07 23.84 -9.59
C GLN A 594 4.73 24.93 -10.62
N ALA A 595 5.67 25.86 -10.83
CA ALA A 595 5.58 26.79 -11.97
C ALA A 595 5.91 26.07 -13.27
N VAL A 596 5.37 26.58 -14.37
CA VAL A 596 5.81 26.20 -15.71
C VAL A 596 7.32 26.49 -15.85
N PRO A 597 8.16 25.46 -16.08
CA PRO A 597 9.59 25.66 -16.30
C PRO A 597 9.84 26.53 -17.54
N SER A 598 10.88 27.36 -17.53
CA SER A 598 11.20 28.25 -18.67
C SER A 598 11.59 27.50 -19.95
N ASP A 599 12.04 26.26 -19.80
CA ASP A 599 12.41 25.29 -20.83
C ASP A 599 11.27 24.33 -21.18
N PHE A 600 10.10 24.47 -20.55
CA PHE A 600 8.93 23.69 -20.92
C PHE A 600 8.50 24.06 -22.35
N PHE A 601 8.19 23.04 -23.15
CA PHE A 601 7.98 23.15 -24.59
C PHE A 601 6.79 24.03 -25.01
N VAL A 602 5.98 24.47 -24.05
CA VAL A 602 4.87 25.41 -24.23
C VAL A 602 4.89 26.46 -23.12
N GLN A 603 4.65 27.71 -23.49
CA GLN A 603 4.58 28.86 -22.59
C GLN A 603 3.29 29.64 -22.83
N ALA A 604 2.84 30.39 -21.83
CA ALA A 604 1.74 31.34 -21.91
C ALA A 604 2.15 32.68 -21.28
N PRO A 605 1.41 33.78 -21.52
CA PRO A 605 1.64 35.03 -20.81
C PRO A 605 1.63 34.81 -19.30
N SER A 606 2.61 35.38 -18.58
CA SER A 606 2.76 35.13 -17.14
C SER A 606 1.60 35.64 -16.28
N SER A 607 0.70 36.44 -16.84
CA SER A 607 -0.53 36.93 -16.19
C SER A 607 -1.69 35.93 -16.26
N ASP A 608 -1.62 34.94 -17.13
CA ASP A 608 -2.75 34.09 -17.49
C ASP A 608 -2.82 32.90 -16.54
N ASN A 609 -3.92 32.77 -15.80
CA ASN A 609 -4.11 31.66 -14.86
C ASN A 609 -4.52 30.40 -15.62
N LEU A 610 -3.55 29.55 -15.91
CA LEU A 610 -3.74 28.27 -16.62
C LEU A 610 -3.10 27.13 -15.86
N THR A 611 -3.65 25.94 -16.00
CA THR A 611 -3.00 24.68 -15.59
C THR A 611 -2.54 23.95 -16.85
N PHE A 612 -1.26 23.57 -16.89
CA PHE A 612 -0.72 22.66 -17.91
C PHE A 612 -0.47 21.30 -17.29
N SER A 613 -1.12 20.28 -17.81
CA SER A 613 -0.83 18.90 -17.46
C SER A 613 -0.16 18.22 -18.64
N TYR A 614 1.05 17.70 -18.41
CA TYR A 614 1.77 16.85 -19.36
C TYR A 614 1.40 15.41 -19.05
N LEU A 615 0.73 14.76 -19.99
CA LEU A 615 0.24 13.41 -19.83
C LEU A 615 0.87 12.46 -20.84
N ARG A 616 1.00 11.19 -20.45
CA ARG A 616 1.55 10.13 -21.31
C ARG A 616 0.61 8.96 -21.38
N ASP A 617 0.36 8.47 -22.59
CA ASP A 617 -0.37 7.24 -22.80
C ASP A 617 0.50 6.06 -22.34
N LYS A 618 0.02 5.34 -21.32
CA LYS A 618 0.75 4.21 -20.71
C LYS A 618 0.94 3.02 -21.64
N THR A 619 0.12 2.91 -22.69
CA THR A 619 0.16 1.82 -23.66
C THR A 619 1.02 2.17 -24.87
N THR A 620 0.87 3.38 -25.40
CA THR A 620 1.53 3.79 -26.65
C THR A 620 2.78 4.65 -26.45
N GLY A 621 2.95 5.23 -25.26
CA GLY A 621 4.00 6.19 -24.94
C GLY A 621 3.81 7.56 -25.61
N ARG A 622 2.67 7.80 -26.28
CA ARG A 622 2.34 9.09 -26.91
C ARG A 622 2.12 10.15 -25.83
N ASN A 623 2.65 11.33 -26.05
CA ASN A 623 2.55 12.45 -25.12
C ASN A 623 1.35 13.34 -25.45
N PHE A 624 0.81 13.98 -24.42
CA PHE A 624 -0.37 14.84 -24.45
C PHE A 624 -0.15 16.07 -23.57
N LEU A 625 -0.88 17.14 -23.89
CA LEU A 625 -0.97 18.36 -23.10
C LEU A 625 -2.44 18.66 -22.84
N MET A 626 -2.85 18.68 -21.58
CA MET A 626 -4.14 19.24 -21.19
C MET A 626 -3.93 20.67 -20.67
N VAL A 627 -4.74 21.60 -21.17
CA VAL A 627 -4.75 23.00 -20.74
C VAL A 627 -6.09 23.30 -20.09
N VAL A 628 -6.07 23.76 -18.84
CA VAL A 628 -7.28 24.14 -18.09
C VAL A 628 -7.24 25.63 -17.79
N ASN A 629 -8.37 26.31 -17.99
CA ASN A 629 -8.57 27.65 -17.46
C ASN A 629 -8.68 27.57 -15.94
N ASN A 630 -7.64 28.03 -15.23
CA ASN A 630 -7.56 28.00 -13.77
C ASN A 630 -8.38 29.16 -13.14
N SER A 631 -9.63 29.32 -13.60
CA SER A 631 -10.57 30.35 -13.20
C SER A 631 -12.01 29.92 -13.53
N PHE A 632 -12.82 29.71 -12.50
CA PHE A 632 -14.27 29.55 -12.64
C PHE A 632 -15.08 30.87 -12.69
N PRO A 633 -14.57 32.07 -12.26
CA PRO A 633 -15.34 33.30 -12.43
C PRO A 633 -15.16 33.95 -13.81
N GLN A 634 -14.02 33.74 -14.50
CA GLN A 634 -13.65 34.43 -15.75
C GLN A 634 -13.31 33.46 -16.87
N ALA A 635 -13.76 33.76 -18.09
CA ALA A 635 -13.24 33.13 -19.30
C ALA A 635 -11.87 33.72 -19.66
N ILE A 636 -11.10 33.04 -20.50
CA ILE A 636 -9.78 33.50 -20.92
C ILE A 636 -9.60 33.36 -22.43
N ASP A 637 -9.05 34.43 -23.03
CA ASP A 637 -8.48 34.44 -24.38
C ASP A 637 -6.96 34.53 -24.20
N THR A 638 -6.23 33.49 -24.58
CA THR A 638 -4.78 33.40 -24.36
C THR A 638 -4.04 32.97 -25.61
N HIS A 639 -2.72 33.12 -25.60
CA HIS A 639 -1.82 32.69 -26.65
C HIS A 639 -0.78 31.74 -26.08
N LEU A 640 -0.72 30.52 -26.62
CA LEU A 640 0.28 29.53 -26.27
C LEU A 640 1.45 29.60 -27.25
N SER A 641 2.68 29.71 -26.76
CA SER A 641 3.90 29.69 -27.57
C SER A 641 4.62 28.36 -27.39
N PHE A 642 4.77 27.61 -28.48
CA PHE A 642 5.44 26.31 -28.49
C PHE A 642 6.89 26.41 -28.98
N ASP A 643 7.69 25.41 -28.61
CA ASP A 643 9.02 25.18 -29.18
C ASP A 643 8.98 25.14 -30.72
N SER A 644 9.97 25.75 -31.38
CA SER A 644 9.99 25.89 -32.84
C SER A 644 9.97 24.58 -33.64
N ALA A 645 10.33 23.46 -33.00
CA ALA A 645 10.28 22.13 -33.59
C ALA A 645 8.86 21.55 -33.67
N ILE A 646 7.90 22.12 -32.93
CA ILE A 646 6.50 21.70 -32.91
C ILE A 646 5.76 22.56 -33.94
N GLY A 647 5.23 21.93 -35.00
CA GLY A 647 4.50 22.60 -36.08
C GLY A 647 2.99 22.46 -36.02
N SER A 648 2.49 21.45 -35.29
CA SER A 648 1.07 21.15 -35.12
C SER A 648 0.84 20.34 -33.86
N VAL A 649 -0.38 20.38 -33.35
CA VAL A 649 -0.88 19.52 -32.26
C VAL A 649 -2.20 18.88 -32.70
N ASP A 650 -2.59 17.75 -32.13
CA ASP A 650 -3.88 17.13 -32.42
C ASP A 650 -4.87 17.40 -31.28
N GLU A 651 -5.86 18.26 -31.49
CA GLU A 651 -6.92 18.50 -30.51
C GLU A 651 -7.82 17.26 -30.41
N ILE A 652 -8.00 16.74 -29.20
CA ILE A 652 -8.97 15.68 -28.94
C ILE A 652 -10.32 16.34 -28.69
N SER A 653 -11.27 16.12 -29.60
CA SER A 653 -12.60 16.72 -29.56
C SER A 653 -13.35 16.29 -28.31
N LYS A 654 -13.75 17.24 -27.46
CA LYS A 654 -14.64 16.96 -26.33
C LYS A 654 -16.09 16.69 -26.74
N GLN A 655 -16.43 16.72 -28.04
CA GLN A 655 -17.75 16.33 -28.53
C GLN A 655 -17.79 14.91 -29.10
N SER A 656 -16.69 14.43 -29.68
CA SER A 656 -16.65 13.12 -30.36
C SER A 656 -15.54 12.18 -29.91
N GLY A 657 -14.52 12.68 -29.20
CA GLY A 657 -13.31 11.94 -28.86
C GLY A 657 -12.30 11.84 -30.00
N ASP A 658 -12.65 12.31 -31.20
CA ASP A 658 -11.76 12.23 -32.36
C ASP A 658 -10.62 13.25 -32.28
N ALA A 659 -9.45 12.83 -32.74
CA ALA A 659 -8.30 13.71 -32.91
C ALA A 659 -8.41 14.55 -34.19
N ARG A 660 -8.20 15.86 -34.07
CA ARG A 660 -8.14 16.81 -35.18
C ARG A 660 -6.83 17.58 -35.17
N SER A 661 -6.08 17.50 -36.27
CA SER A 661 -4.82 18.25 -36.36
C SER A 661 -5.05 19.76 -36.46
N VAL A 662 -4.33 20.50 -35.63
CA VAL A 662 -4.35 21.96 -35.49
C VAL A 662 -2.94 22.50 -35.82
N PRO A 663 -2.75 23.22 -36.93
CA PRO A 663 -1.47 23.82 -37.27
C PRO A 663 -1.14 25.00 -36.35
N LEU A 664 0.13 25.14 -35.96
CA LEU A 664 0.62 26.26 -35.17
C LEU A 664 1.07 27.40 -36.09
N THR A 665 0.60 28.62 -35.84
CA THR A 665 0.96 29.80 -36.64
C THR A 665 2.12 30.52 -35.98
N ALA A 666 3.29 30.56 -36.65
CA ALA A 666 4.53 31.07 -36.06
C ALA A 666 4.88 30.42 -34.70
N HIS A 667 4.60 29.11 -34.57
CA HIS A 667 4.72 28.33 -33.34
C HIS A 667 3.77 28.76 -32.20
N GLY A 668 2.78 29.59 -32.52
CA GLY A 668 1.75 30.05 -31.61
C GLY A 668 0.39 29.39 -31.84
N LEU A 669 -0.42 29.32 -30.78
CA LEU A 669 -1.82 28.90 -30.81
C LEU A 669 -2.67 29.85 -29.96
N ASP A 670 -3.62 30.53 -30.59
CA ASP A 670 -4.65 31.29 -29.88
C ASP A 670 -5.72 30.34 -29.35
N LEU A 671 -6.04 30.48 -28.06
CA LEU A 671 -6.94 29.59 -27.34
C LEU A 671 -7.98 30.40 -26.56
N GLN A 672 -9.25 30.05 -26.74
CA GLN A 672 -10.35 30.58 -25.95
C GLN A 672 -10.90 29.47 -25.06
N LEU A 673 -10.86 29.69 -23.74
CA LEU A 673 -11.45 28.76 -22.78
C LEU A 673 -12.53 29.46 -21.96
N ALA A 674 -13.70 28.82 -21.89
CA ALA A 674 -14.75 29.25 -20.99
C ALA A 674 -14.32 29.07 -19.52
N LYS A 675 -15.15 29.56 -18.60
CA LYS A 675 -14.92 29.48 -17.15
C LYS A 675 -14.70 28.03 -16.71
N GLY A 676 -13.52 27.74 -16.15
CA GLY A 676 -13.13 26.41 -15.68
C GLY A 676 -12.99 25.36 -16.77
N ASP A 677 -13.03 25.76 -18.05
CA ASP A 677 -13.03 24.84 -19.19
C ASP A 677 -11.62 24.33 -19.54
N SER A 678 -11.55 23.27 -20.34
CA SER A 678 -10.29 22.64 -20.74
C SER A 678 -10.24 22.26 -22.22
N VAL A 679 -9.03 21.95 -22.67
CA VAL A 679 -8.73 21.33 -23.96
C VAL A 679 -7.60 20.31 -23.80
N LEU A 680 -7.66 19.21 -24.57
CA LEU A 680 -6.65 18.15 -24.60
C LEU A 680 -6.01 18.09 -25.98
N TYR A 681 -4.68 18.11 -26.03
CA TYR A 681 -3.90 18.01 -27.25
C TYR A 681 -3.00 16.78 -27.23
N GLY A 682 -3.10 15.91 -28.25
CA GLY A 682 -2.06 14.94 -28.58
C GLY A 682 -0.85 15.64 -29.19
N LEU A 683 0.33 15.38 -28.63
CA LEU A 683 1.57 16.00 -29.06
C LEU A 683 2.22 15.19 -30.21
N PRO A 684 2.91 15.84 -31.17
CA PRO A 684 3.56 15.14 -32.27
C PRO A 684 4.75 14.29 -31.79
N THR A 685 5.00 13.18 -32.48
CA THR A 685 6.18 12.34 -32.23
C THR A 685 7.45 12.98 -32.76
N GLY A 686 8.62 12.51 -32.30
CA GLY A 686 9.93 12.96 -32.78
C GLY A 686 10.47 14.24 -32.12
N TYR A 687 9.72 14.83 -31.19
CA TYR A 687 10.21 15.82 -30.25
C TYR A 687 10.51 15.14 -28.90
N ASP A 688 11.63 15.49 -28.28
CA ASP A 688 11.99 15.00 -26.96
C ASP A 688 11.34 15.90 -25.90
N TYR A 689 10.20 15.46 -25.37
CA TYR A 689 9.43 16.17 -24.33
C TYR A 689 10.02 15.98 -22.92
N ASP A 690 10.90 14.98 -22.80
CA ASP A 690 11.59 14.64 -21.57
C ASP A 690 12.93 15.41 -21.49
N LYS A 691 13.35 16.11 -22.58
CA LYS A 691 14.48 17.06 -22.59
C LYS A 691 14.17 18.23 -21.65
N ARG A 692 14.54 18.09 -20.39
CA ARG A 692 14.52 19.20 -19.43
C ARG A 692 15.90 19.27 -18.82
N PRO A 693 16.63 20.39 -18.92
CA PRO A 693 17.80 20.62 -18.10
C PRO A 693 17.49 20.29 -16.63
N THR A 694 18.15 19.26 -16.12
CA THR A 694 18.13 18.98 -14.69
C THR A 694 18.60 20.24 -13.94
N PRO A 695 17.82 20.76 -12.98
CA PRO A 695 18.25 21.88 -12.16
C PRO A 695 19.63 21.60 -11.57
N THR A 696 20.59 22.48 -11.85
CA THR A 696 21.90 22.40 -11.20
C THR A 696 21.79 23.04 -9.82
N ASP A 697 22.59 22.53 -8.88
CA ASP A 697 22.77 23.14 -7.56
C ASP A 697 21.49 23.27 -6.71
N THR A 698 20.49 22.43 -6.99
CA THR A 698 19.20 22.38 -6.28
C THR A 698 18.97 20.99 -5.70
N ASN A 699 18.41 20.90 -4.49
CA ASN A 699 18.02 19.61 -3.91
C ASN A 699 16.83 19.03 -4.68
N LEU A 700 17.08 18.02 -5.49
CA LEU A 700 16.10 17.30 -6.30
C LEU A 700 15.21 16.37 -5.45
N ALA A 701 15.67 15.99 -4.25
CA ALA A 701 14.91 15.13 -3.34
C ALA A 701 13.96 15.90 -2.42
N ALA A 702 13.91 17.23 -2.47
CA ALA A 702 13.12 18.03 -1.54
C ALA A 702 11.61 17.71 -1.65
N ASN A 703 11.03 17.22 -0.55
CA ASN A 703 9.67 16.70 -0.43
C ASN A 703 9.35 15.54 -1.39
N SER A 704 10.38 14.90 -1.94
CA SER A 704 10.21 13.69 -2.74
C SER A 704 9.72 12.56 -1.87
N TYR A 705 8.95 11.66 -2.49
CA TYR A 705 8.48 10.48 -1.78
C TYR A 705 9.62 9.54 -1.41
N THR A 706 9.51 8.97 -0.23
CA THR A 706 10.50 8.02 0.30
C THR A 706 9.84 6.76 0.81
N SER A 707 10.49 5.62 0.58
CA SER A 707 10.12 4.34 1.16
C SER A 707 11.31 3.69 1.85
N ALA A 708 11.04 2.84 2.84
CA ALA A 708 12.05 2.06 3.54
C ALA A 708 11.50 0.69 3.91
N ASP A 709 12.37 -0.32 3.92
CA ASP A 709 12.00 -1.68 4.35
C ASP A 709 11.80 -1.80 5.87
N GLN A 710 12.45 -0.89 6.61
CA GLN A 710 12.43 -0.84 8.07
C GLN A 710 12.29 0.61 8.54
N VAL A 711 11.30 0.87 9.40
CA VAL A 711 11.04 2.19 10.00
C VAL A 711 10.57 2.03 11.44
N ASP A 712 11.20 2.71 12.38
CA ASP A 712 10.59 2.98 13.69
C ASP A 712 9.61 4.13 13.54
N SER A 713 8.31 3.90 13.74
CA SER A 713 7.27 4.89 13.43
C SER A 713 6.81 5.72 14.63
N ALA A 714 7.49 5.59 15.78
CA ALA A 714 7.14 6.33 17.00
C ALA A 714 7.81 7.71 17.06
N GLY A 715 7.21 8.67 17.75
CA GLY A 715 7.92 9.88 18.21
C GLY A 715 8.51 10.77 17.12
N GLY A 716 7.87 10.89 15.96
CA GLY A 716 8.30 11.78 14.88
C GLY A 716 9.37 11.19 13.95
N TRP A 717 9.48 9.86 13.87
CA TRP A 717 10.30 9.14 12.89
C TRP A 717 9.41 8.57 11.77
N SER A 718 9.84 8.74 10.51
CA SER A 718 9.19 8.15 9.34
C SER A 718 10.12 8.20 8.13
N ALA A 719 9.90 7.37 7.11
CA ALA A 719 10.66 7.50 5.86
C ALA A 719 10.48 8.90 5.25
N ALA A 720 9.24 9.40 5.21
CA ALA A 720 8.84 10.68 4.59
C ALA A 720 9.56 11.91 5.13
N GLN A 721 10.08 11.83 6.36
CA GLN A 721 10.84 12.92 6.98
C GLN A 721 12.30 12.96 6.56
N ALA A 722 12.78 11.98 5.79
CA ALA A 722 14.15 12.01 5.29
C ALA A 722 14.34 12.99 4.13
N THR A 723 13.29 13.67 3.66
CA THR A 723 13.33 14.60 2.53
C THR A 723 12.52 15.88 2.81
N ASP A 724 12.16 16.14 4.06
CA ASP A 724 11.24 17.22 4.43
C ASP A 724 11.96 18.59 4.59
N GLY A 725 13.27 18.63 4.35
CA GLY A 725 14.13 19.78 4.53
C GLY A 725 14.57 20.02 5.98
N VAL A 726 14.18 19.15 6.92
CA VAL A 726 14.51 19.25 8.36
C VAL A 726 15.80 18.49 8.64
N ARG A 727 16.92 19.18 8.42
CA ARG A 727 18.30 18.66 8.58
C ARG A 727 18.71 18.31 10.03
N PHE A 728 17.84 18.48 11.02
CA PHE A 728 18.12 18.22 12.44
C PHE A 728 16.86 17.78 13.18
N GLY A 729 16.98 16.75 14.02
CA GLY A 729 15.82 16.20 14.72
C GLY A 729 15.07 17.23 15.58
N THR A 730 13.75 17.11 15.61
CA THR A 730 12.81 17.94 16.36
C THR A 730 11.78 17.05 17.04
N THR A 731 10.94 17.61 17.90
CA THR A 731 9.88 16.84 18.56
C THR A 731 8.84 16.25 17.60
N THR A 732 8.76 16.76 16.36
CA THR A 732 7.76 16.36 15.35
C THR A 732 8.36 15.76 14.09
N SER A 733 9.64 16.01 13.80
CA SER A 733 10.37 15.42 12.67
C SER A 733 11.81 15.10 13.06
N ASN A 734 12.15 13.82 13.07
CA ASN A 734 13.47 13.27 13.40
C ASN A 734 14.20 12.69 12.19
N GLY A 735 13.52 12.60 11.04
CA GLY A 735 13.98 11.89 9.84
C GLY A 735 13.58 10.42 9.82
N TRP A 736 14.40 9.59 9.17
CA TRP A 736 14.23 8.14 9.08
C TRP A 736 15.15 7.39 10.04
N THR A 737 14.66 6.32 10.66
CA THR A 737 15.48 5.39 11.44
C THR A 737 14.91 3.97 11.42
N THR A 738 15.78 2.97 11.50
CA THR A 738 15.41 1.56 11.70
C THR A 738 15.07 1.29 13.16
N PRO A 739 14.22 0.30 13.50
CA PRO A 739 14.03 -0.16 14.88
C PRO A 739 15.34 -0.56 15.58
N VAL A 740 15.38 -0.56 16.91
CA VAL A 740 16.53 -1.12 17.66
C VAL A 740 16.67 -2.60 17.30
N SER A 741 17.88 -3.02 16.95
CA SER A 741 18.26 -4.42 16.80
C SER A 741 19.37 -4.82 17.79
N THR A 742 19.40 -6.11 18.16
CA THR A 742 20.48 -6.69 18.98
C THR A 742 21.76 -6.97 18.19
N ALA A 743 21.67 -6.99 16.85
CA ALA A 743 22.79 -7.17 15.93
C ALA A 743 22.65 -6.24 14.71
N SER A 744 23.77 -5.91 14.07
CA SER A 744 23.73 -5.17 12.81
C SER A 744 22.98 -5.95 11.73
N SER A 745 22.08 -5.29 11.01
CA SER A 745 21.33 -5.83 9.87
C SER A 745 21.42 -4.89 8.67
N GLN A 746 20.97 -5.38 7.50
CA GLN A 746 20.76 -4.53 6.34
C GLN A 746 19.45 -3.77 6.46
N ALA A 747 19.38 -2.60 5.83
CA ALA A 747 18.18 -1.78 5.69
C ALA A 747 18.32 -0.91 4.43
N GLN A 748 17.22 -0.34 3.95
CA GLN A 748 17.22 0.54 2.79
C GLN A 748 16.28 1.73 2.98
N LEU A 749 16.72 2.90 2.52
CA LEU A 749 15.91 4.09 2.33
C LEU A 749 15.98 4.48 0.86
N THR A 750 14.84 4.57 0.18
CA THR A 750 14.73 4.91 -1.24
C THR A 750 13.95 6.21 -1.41
N VAL A 751 14.46 7.13 -2.23
CA VAL A 751 13.80 8.36 -2.68
C VAL A 751 13.35 8.19 -4.13
N ASP A 752 12.10 8.52 -4.45
CA ASP A 752 11.60 8.66 -5.83
C ASP A 752 11.53 10.15 -6.20
N LEU A 753 12.40 10.58 -7.12
CA LEU A 753 12.46 11.95 -7.64
C LEU A 753 11.27 12.31 -8.54
N GLY A 754 10.38 11.36 -8.83
CA GLY A 754 9.20 11.53 -9.67
C GLY A 754 9.47 11.34 -11.17
N ARG A 755 10.70 11.65 -11.62
CA ARG A 755 11.17 11.38 -13.00
C ARG A 755 12.68 11.12 -13.03
N THR A 756 13.19 10.70 -14.18
CA THR A 756 14.64 10.50 -14.35
C THR A 756 15.35 11.86 -14.44
N GLU A 757 16.26 12.12 -13.50
CA GLU A 757 17.10 13.31 -13.44
C GLU A 757 18.59 12.94 -13.54
N LYS A 758 19.44 13.88 -13.97
CA LYS A 758 20.88 13.71 -13.77
C LYS A 758 21.24 13.94 -12.32
N VAL A 759 22.01 13.05 -11.71
CA VAL A 759 22.44 13.15 -10.32
C VAL A 759 23.91 12.81 -10.21
N ASN A 760 24.64 13.50 -9.33
CA ASN A 760 26.06 13.25 -9.11
C ASN A 760 26.50 13.41 -7.64
N ARG A 761 25.59 13.82 -6.75
CA ARG A 761 25.90 14.00 -5.33
C ARG A 761 24.68 13.71 -4.46
N THR A 762 24.91 13.06 -3.33
CA THR A 762 23.93 12.96 -2.24
C THR A 762 24.52 13.52 -0.95
N ASP A 763 23.76 14.34 -0.23
CA ASP A 763 24.15 14.84 1.09
C ASP A 763 23.30 14.16 2.16
N LEU A 764 23.95 13.43 3.08
CA LEU A 764 23.31 12.66 4.13
C LEU A 764 23.49 13.40 5.47
N TYR A 765 22.39 13.82 6.08
CA TYR A 765 22.40 14.53 7.35
C TYR A 765 22.19 13.54 8.51
N PRO A 766 23.06 13.54 9.53
CA PRO A 766 22.93 12.65 10.65
C PRO A 766 21.69 12.94 11.49
N ALA A 767 21.02 11.86 11.93
CA ALA A 767 19.85 11.96 12.81
C ALA A 767 20.24 12.24 14.27
N GLY A 768 19.27 12.70 15.06
CA GLY A 768 19.43 12.98 16.51
C GLY A 768 19.56 14.46 16.86
N THR A 769 19.57 14.75 18.15
CA THR A 769 19.71 16.07 18.76
C THR A 769 20.77 16.08 19.88
N LEU A 770 21.59 17.13 19.95
CA LEU A 770 22.56 17.30 21.04
C LEU A 770 23.53 16.10 21.17
N MET A 771 23.30 15.25 22.19
CA MET A 771 24.19 14.18 22.64
C MET A 771 24.03 12.87 21.86
N ASP A 772 22.94 12.67 21.11
CA ASP A 772 22.75 11.49 20.24
C ASP A 772 22.94 11.80 18.74
N TYR A 773 23.27 13.05 18.39
CA TYR A 773 23.52 13.47 17.01
C TYR A 773 24.56 12.56 16.32
N GLY A 774 24.15 11.96 15.21
CA GLY A 774 24.91 11.04 14.37
C GLY A 774 25.25 9.68 14.98
N ALA A 775 24.73 9.36 16.17
CA ALA A 775 24.95 8.06 16.81
C ALA A 775 24.35 6.90 16.00
N THR A 776 23.26 7.17 15.29
CA THR A 776 22.56 6.20 14.43
C THR A 776 23.01 6.27 12.97
N PHE A 777 24.01 7.06 12.59
CA PHE A 777 24.41 7.17 11.19
C PHE A 777 24.82 5.80 10.62
N PRO A 778 24.47 5.44 9.36
CA PRO A 778 24.86 4.15 8.78
C PRO A 778 26.39 3.96 8.77
N ARG A 779 26.86 2.76 9.14
CA ARG A 779 28.30 2.48 9.27
C ARG A 779 28.94 2.07 7.95
N ASP A 780 28.34 1.07 7.31
CA ASP A 780 28.69 0.64 5.96
C ASP A 780 27.43 0.79 5.10
N PHE A 781 27.51 1.46 3.95
CA PHE A 781 26.36 1.64 3.05
C PHE A 781 26.79 1.93 1.62
N GLN A 782 25.86 1.72 0.69
CA GLN A 782 26.00 2.11 -0.72
C GLN A 782 24.97 3.16 -1.08
N ILE A 783 25.36 4.08 -1.97
CA ILE A 783 24.41 4.87 -2.75
C ILE A 783 24.15 4.11 -4.05
N GLN A 784 22.89 3.76 -4.29
CA GLN A 784 22.44 3.07 -5.48
C GLN A 784 21.45 3.94 -6.25
N THR A 785 21.44 3.79 -7.57
CA THR A 785 20.55 4.55 -8.47
C THR A 785 19.75 3.60 -9.35
N SER A 786 18.55 4.02 -9.75
CA SER A 786 17.69 3.28 -10.68
C SER A 786 16.82 4.24 -11.48
N THR A 787 16.44 3.85 -12.70
CA THR A 787 15.43 4.55 -13.52
C THR A 787 14.04 3.92 -13.42
N ASP A 788 13.95 2.67 -13.00
CA ASP A 788 12.73 1.83 -13.04
C ASP A 788 12.21 1.42 -11.65
N GLY A 789 12.95 1.73 -10.59
CA GLY A 789 12.58 1.41 -9.21
C GLY A 789 12.72 -0.07 -8.84
N THR A 790 13.24 -0.91 -9.75
CA THR A 790 13.42 -2.36 -9.53
C THR A 790 14.88 -2.78 -9.70
N SER A 791 15.58 -2.23 -10.69
CA SER A 791 16.98 -2.52 -11.02
C SER A 791 17.89 -1.42 -10.45
N PHE A 792 18.60 -1.71 -9.35
CA PHE A 792 19.48 -0.74 -8.68
C PHE A 792 20.96 -1.00 -8.98
N THR A 793 21.69 0.07 -9.31
CA THR A 793 23.13 0.05 -9.58
C THR A 793 23.90 0.87 -8.53
N PRO A 794 24.89 0.31 -7.81
CA PRO A 794 25.75 1.06 -6.91
C PRO A 794 26.59 2.10 -7.65
N VAL A 795 26.57 3.34 -7.18
CA VAL A 795 27.37 4.47 -7.71
C VAL A 795 28.41 4.97 -6.72
N ALA A 796 28.25 4.65 -5.43
CA ALA A 796 29.25 4.90 -4.39
C ALA A 796 29.10 3.90 -3.23
N GLU A 797 30.20 3.66 -2.50
CA GLU A 797 30.25 2.82 -1.31
C GLU A 797 31.06 3.51 -0.21
N VAL A 798 30.53 3.48 1.01
CA VAL A 798 31.15 4.03 2.21
C VAL A 798 31.25 2.93 3.25
N THR A 799 32.43 2.75 3.85
CA THR A 799 32.68 1.72 4.87
C THR A 799 33.40 2.29 6.08
N GLY A 800 33.16 1.68 7.24
CA GLY A 800 33.78 2.02 8.52
C GLY A 800 33.39 3.37 9.09
N HIS A 801 32.27 3.97 8.65
CA HIS A 801 31.84 5.29 9.10
C HIS A 801 31.31 5.20 10.53
N ALA A 802 32.09 5.70 11.49
CA ALA A 802 31.68 5.75 12.89
C ALA A 802 30.57 6.80 13.09
N ARG A 803 30.33 7.22 14.34
CA ARG A 803 29.40 8.29 14.66
C ARG A 803 29.70 9.55 13.84
N ALA A 804 28.73 10.00 13.04
CA ALA A 804 28.88 11.20 12.22
C ALA A 804 28.81 12.47 13.07
N THR A 805 29.68 13.44 12.81
CA THR A 805 29.76 14.72 13.54
C THR A 805 29.21 15.90 12.74
N GLY A 806 28.80 15.64 11.49
CA GLY A 806 28.20 16.56 10.53
C GLY A 806 27.70 15.80 9.29
N PRO A 807 27.07 16.51 8.34
CA PRO A 807 26.60 15.91 7.10
C PRO A 807 27.73 15.31 6.26
N LEU A 808 27.41 14.25 5.53
CA LEU A 808 28.33 13.57 4.63
C LEU A 808 27.86 13.73 3.18
N SER A 809 28.68 14.39 2.37
CA SER A 809 28.49 14.40 0.91
C SER A 809 29.15 13.18 0.29
N VAL A 810 28.37 12.46 -0.51
CA VAL A 810 28.84 11.36 -1.34
C VAL A 810 28.71 11.77 -2.81
N THR A 811 29.84 11.99 -3.47
CA THR A 811 29.90 12.39 -4.89
C THR A 811 30.24 11.20 -5.77
N PHE A 812 29.67 11.15 -6.98
CA PHE A 812 29.91 10.13 -7.98
C PHE A 812 29.79 10.72 -9.39
N ASN A 813 30.16 9.94 -10.42
CA ASN A 813 29.99 10.39 -11.80
C ASN A 813 28.51 10.63 -12.10
N ALA A 814 28.20 11.70 -12.83
CA ALA A 814 26.81 12.02 -13.17
C ALA A 814 26.12 10.85 -13.90
N VAL A 815 24.99 10.41 -13.36
CA VAL A 815 24.15 9.34 -13.92
C VAL A 815 22.70 9.81 -14.03
N GLY A 816 21.92 9.22 -14.94
CA GLY A 816 20.47 9.40 -14.96
C GLY A 816 19.81 8.49 -13.93
N ALA A 817 19.04 9.04 -13.00
CA ALA A 817 18.34 8.29 -11.97
C ALA A 817 16.98 8.93 -11.66
N ARG A 818 15.95 8.09 -11.49
CA ARG A 818 14.67 8.49 -10.87
C ARG A 818 14.64 8.11 -9.40
N TYR A 819 15.25 6.99 -9.04
CA TYR A 819 15.30 6.48 -7.69
C TYR A 819 16.71 6.52 -7.13
N ILE A 820 16.85 7.04 -5.91
CA ILE A 820 18.10 7.05 -5.15
C ILE A 820 17.90 6.20 -3.91
N ARG A 821 18.77 5.21 -3.68
CA ARG A 821 18.69 4.33 -2.52
C ARG A 821 19.96 4.39 -1.68
N VAL A 822 19.79 4.64 -0.39
CA VAL A 822 20.82 4.38 0.63
C VAL A 822 20.65 2.94 1.09
N GLN A 823 21.48 2.03 0.57
CA GLN A 823 21.51 0.64 0.98
C GLN A 823 22.46 0.48 2.16
N VAL A 824 21.90 0.37 3.37
CA VAL A 824 22.68 0.09 4.59
C VAL A 824 23.14 -1.36 4.55
N LEU A 825 24.45 -1.54 4.70
CA LEU A 825 25.13 -2.83 4.78
C LEU A 825 25.45 -3.19 6.23
N SER A 826 25.80 -2.20 7.06
CA SER A 826 25.96 -2.36 8.50
C SER A 826 25.62 -1.09 9.30
N MET A 827 25.23 -1.28 10.55
CA MET A 827 24.73 -0.25 11.46
C MET A 827 25.76 0.14 12.51
N ASN A 828 25.71 1.38 12.99
CA ASN A 828 26.45 1.77 14.18
C ASN A 828 25.79 1.22 15.45
N GLN A 829 26.60 0.89 16.45
CA GLN A 829 26.12 0.44 17.76
C GLN A 829 25.87 1.65 18.67
N THR A 830 24.64 1.78 19.16
CA THR A 830 24.25 2.79 20.16
C THR A 830 24.16 2.16 21.55
N ALA A 831 23.94 2.98 22.58
CA ALA A 831 23.68 2.48 23.94
C ALA A 831 22.44 1.57 24.04
N GLN A 832 21.50 1.68 23.09
CA GLN A 832 20.25 0.91 23.06
C GLN A 832 20.32 -0.33 22.17
N GLY A 833 21.38 -0.48 21.35
CA GLY A 833 21.52 -1.52 20.32
C GLY A 833 21.92 -0.95 18.97
N PHE A 834 21.87 -1.77 17.91
CA PHE A 834 22.21 -1.36 16.55
C PHE A 834 21.04 -0.63 15.89
N ARG A 835 21.33 0.50 15.23
CA ARG A 835 20.36 1.28 14.43
C ARG A 835 21.06 1.99 13.27
N ALA A 836 20.30 2.24 12.21
CA ALA A 836 20.64 3.17 11.13
C ALA A 836 19.58 4.28 11.06
N GLY A 837 19.99 5.53 10.87
CA GLY A 837 19.08 6.65 10.68
C GLY A 837 19.73 7.91 10.11
N LEU A 838 18.92 8.69 9.41
CA LEU A 838 19.26 9.95 8.76
C LEU A 838 18.19 11.00 9.10
N ALA A 839 18.60 12.22 9.43
CA ALA A 839 17.68 13.34 9.59
C ALA A 839 17.12 13.76 8.22
N GLU A 840 17.99 13.85 7.22
CA GLU A 840 17.66 14.32 5.88
C GLU A 840 18.60 13.64 4.85
N LEU A 841 18.10 13.44 3.64
CA LEU A 841 18.79 12.97 2.45
C LEU A 841 18.49 13.92 1.30
N GLU A 842 19.51 14.65 0.86
CA GLU A 842 19.41 15.57 -0.26
C GLU A 842 20.12 14.98 -1.49
N VAL A 843 19.61 15.27 -2.68
CA VAL A 843 20.11 14.75 -3.96
C VAL A 843 20.36 15.91 -4.90
N TYR A 844 21.52 15.95 -5.55
CA TYR A 844 21.94 17.08 -6.39
C TYR A 844 22.50 16.65 -7.74
N ASN A 845 22.34 17.54 -8.71
CA ASN A 845 23.18 17.68 -9.89
C ASN A 845 24.09 18.90 -9.70
N ASP A 846 25.23 18.70 -9.07
CA ASP A 846 26.14 19.77 -8.67
C ASP A 846 27.15 20.09 -9.78
N ASP A 847 27.30 21.37 -10.12
CA ASP A 847 28.35 21.82 -11.06
C ASP A 847 29.67 22.17 -10.36
N GLY A 848 29.71 21.99 -9.03
CA GLY A 848 30.82 22.31 -8.14
C GLY A 848 30.67 23.68 -7.45
N LYS A 849 29.61 24.44 -7.73
CA LYS A 849 29.31 25.72 -7.05
C LYS A 849 28.44 25.54 -5.81
N THR A 850 27.70 24.44 -5.69
CA THR A 850 26.90 24.19 -4.50
C THR A 850 27.82 24.01 -3.30
N PRO A 851 27.76 24.87 -2.27
CA PRO A 851 28.60 24.70 -1.10
C PRO A 851 28.43 23.30 -0.49
N ALA A 852 29.49 22.76 0.07
CA ALA A 852 29.39 21.56 0.89
C ALA A 852 28.32 21.77 1.98
N PRO A 853 27.50 20.75 2.28
CA PRO A 853 26.46 20.87 3.29
C PRO A 853 27.09 21.31 4.60
N GLN A 854 26.64 22.46 5.11
CA GLN A 854 27.14 22.97 6.37
C GLN A 854 26.41 22.26 7.51
N LYS A 855 27.16 21.94 8.56
CA LYS A 855 26.57 21.58 9.85
C LYS A 855 25.57 22.68 10.24
N PRO A 856 24.36 22.34 10.74
CA PRO A 856 23.42 23.33 11.21
C PRO A 856 24.09 24.32 12.17
N THR A 857 23.95 25.62 11.91
CA THR A 857 24.58 26.70 12.70
C THR A 857 24.06 26.79 14.13
N THR A 858 23.02 26.02 14.46
CA THR A 858 22.49 25.84 15.80
C THR A 858 22.22 24.36 16.04
N ILE A 859 23.21 23.62 16.54
CA ILE A 859 22.89 22.72 17.65
C ILE A 859 22.35 23.67 18.72
N PRO A 860 21.13 23.53 19.25
CA PRO A 860 20.73 24.33 20.39
C PRO A 860 21.85 24.17 21.41
N ALA A 861 22.61 25.23 21.69
CA ALA A 861 23.52 25.15 22.81
C ALA A 861 22.63 24.73 23.98
N PRO A 862 22.94 23.63 24.71
CA PRO A 862 22.30 23.45 25.99
C PRO A 862 22.46 24.79 26.70
N PRO A 863 21.35 25.40 27.18
CA PRO A 863 21.40 26.74 27.75
C PRO A 863 22.57 26.78 28.72
N ALA A 864 23.40 27.81 28.64
CA ALA A 864 24.59 27.93 29.47
C ALA A 864 24.21 27.56 30.90
N TYR A 865 24.83 26.49 31.43
CA TYR A 865 24.50 26.00 32.75
C TYR A 865 24.66 27.17 33.74
N THR A 866 23.56 27.51 34.41
CA THR A 866 23.57 28.50 35.46
C THR A 866 23.77 27.76 36.78
N ALA A 867 24.79 28.15 37.54
CA ALA A 867 25.09 27.54 38.83
C ALA A 867 23.85 27.53 39.73
N GLY A 868 23.50 26.35 40.25
CA GLY A 868 22.33 26.15 41.11
C GLY A 868 20.99 26.04 40.38
N ALA A 869 20.98 25.93 39.04
CA ALA A 869 19.75 25.67 38.29
C ALA A 869 19.23 24.24 38.51
N ASN A 870 17.90 24.08 38.49
CA ASN A 870 17.26 22.76 38.42
C ASN A 870 17.50 22.15 37.03
N VAL A 871 18.39 21.17 36.94
CA VAL A 871 18.78 20.53 35.67
C VAL A 871 17.74 19.52 35.16
N ALA A 872 16.74 19.18 35.96
CA ALA A 872 15.61 18.37 35.56
C ALA A 872 14.51 19.17 34.82
N LEU A 873 14.52 20.51 34.90
CA LEU A 873 13.45 21.36 34.37
C LEU A 873 13.20 21.12 32.87
N ASN A 874 11.95 20.83 32.51
CA ASN A 874 11.45 20.52 31.16
C ASN A 874 12.15 19.35 30.46
N LYS A 875 12.73 18.41 31.23
CA LYS A 875 13.39 17.23 30.69
C LYS A 875 12.42 16.06 30.46
N THR A 876 12.88 15.06 29.71
CA THR A 876 12.10 13.85 29.44
C THR A 876 11.89 13.07 30.74
N VAL A 877 10.62 12.74 31.01
CA VAL A 877 10.20 11.95 32.16
C VAL A 877 9.80 10.54 31.71
N ILE A 878 10.28 9.55 32.44
CA ILE A 878 10.04 8.12 32.20
C ILE A 878 9.37 7.56 33.46
N VAL A 879 8.28 6.83 33.31
CA VAL A 879 7.45 6.39 34.44
C VAL A 879 7.15 4.89 34.34
N SER A 880 6.93 4.25 35.50
CA SER A 880 6.53 2.85 35.59
C SER A 880 5.15 2.56 35.01
N SER A 881 4.26 3.55 35.05
CA SER A 881 2.89 3.43 34.57
C SER A 881 2.35 4.77 34.08
N THR A 882 1.57 4.71 33.00
CA THR A 882 1.05 5.90 32.32
C THR A 882 -0.14 6.47 33.08
N THR A 883 -0.14 7.78 33.28
CA THR A 883 -1.30 8.51 33.79
C THR A 883 -2.46 8.42 32.79
N PRO A 884 -3.69 8.08 33.22
CA PRO A 884 -4.85 8.12 32.33
C PRO A 884 -5.06 9.51 31.74
N SER A 885 -5.32 9.62 30.44
CA SER A 885 -5.47 10.90 29.74
C SER A 885 -6.59 11.79 30.32
N SER A 886 -7.62 11.20 30.90
CA SER A 886 -8.71 11.90 31.58
C SER A 886 -8.30 12.64 32.87
N TYR A 887 -7.09 12.38 33.40
CA TYR A 887 -6.56 13.03 34.60
C TYR A 887 -5.67 14.23 34.28
N GLU A 888 -5.31 14.45 33.01
CA GLU A 888 -4.45 15.56 32.60
C GLU A 888 -5.11 16.93 32.86
N GLN A 889 -6.42 17.02 32.66
CA GLN A 889 -7.23 18.21 33.00
C GLN A 889 -7.19 18.59 34.50
N TRP A 890 -6.70 17.70 35.37
CA TRP A 890 -6.55 17.93 36.81
C TRP A 890 -5.09 18.10 37.23
N GLY A 891 -4.18 18.33 36.29
CA GLY A 891 -2.77 18.57 36.57
C GLY A 891 -1.95 17.29 36.74
N TRP A 892 -2.37 16.18 36.13
CA TRP A 892 -1.62 14.92 36.17
C TRP A 892 -1.12 14.48 34.81
N ALA A 893 0.19 14.53 34.61
CA ALA A 893 0.86 13.99 33.44
C ALA A 893 2.36 13.83 33.75
N PRO A 894 3.06 12.86 33.12
CA PRO A 894 4.50 12.70 33.31
C PRO A 894 5.30 13.99 33.09
N ARG A 895 4.91 14.80 32.09
CA ARG A 895 5.56 16.08 31.77
C ARG A 895 5.46 17.15 32.87
N PHE A 896 4.50 17.04 33.79
CA PHE A 896 4.35 17.99 34.90
C PHE A 896 5.31 17.72 36.05
N LEU A 897 5.94 16.54 36.12
CA LEU A 897 6.88 16.19 37.19
C LEU A 897 8.11 17.12 37.25
N VAL A 898 8.43 17.79 36.15
CA VAL A 898 9.64 18.60 36.00
C VAL A 898 9.36 19.96 35.36
N ASN A 899 8.14 20.49 35.51
CA ASN A 899 7.74 21.75 34.88
C ASN A 899 8.07 22.98 35.76
N GLY A 900 8.58 22.78 36.97
CA GLY A 900 8.90 23.84 37.92
C GLY A 900 7.72 24.29 38.78
N SER A 901 6.57 23.62 38.69
CA SER A 901 5.38 23.86 39.51
C SER A 901 5.21 22.73 40.53
N THR A 902 4.90 23.10 41.77
CA THR A 902 4.66 22.12 42.86
C THR A 902 3.17 21.84 43.07
N SER A 903 2.30 22.32 42.16
CA SER A 903 0.84 22.28 42.29
C SER A 903 0.16 21.23 41.40
N ASP A 904 0.88 20.76 40.40
CA ASP A 904 0.59 19.65 39.49
C ASP A 904 1.71 18.62 39.60
N GLY A 905 1.66 17.53 38.80
CA GLY A 905 2.73 16.53 38.80
C GLY A 905 2.39 15.24 38.08
N TRP A 906 3.05 14.15 38.48
CA TRP A 906 2.80 12.80 37.97
C TRP A 906 2.01 11.95 38.97
N THR A 907 1.08 11.15 38.44
CA THR A 907 0.41 10.06 39.16
C THR A 907 0.64 8.74 38.42
N SER A 908 0.93 7.68 39.17
CA SER A 908 0.88 6.31 38.64
C SER A 908 -0.53 5.98 38.15
N ASN A 909 -0.66 4.94 37.32
CA ASN A 909 -1.94 4.51 36.77
C ASN A 909 -2.96 4.23 37.89
N VAL A 910 -4.14 4.79 37.74
CA VAL A 910 -5.18 4.86 38.77
C VAL A 910 -5.94 3.54 38.84
N GLY A 911 -6.22 3.04 40.04
CA GLY A 911 -6.91 1.77 40.26
C GLY A 911 -6.09 0.52 39.93
N MET A 912 -4.82 0.67 39.55
CA MET A 912 -3.95 -0.44 39.15
C MET A 912 -3.60 -1.38 40.32
N HIS A 913 -3.41 -0.83 41.53
CA HIS A 913 -3.04 -1.62 42.71
C HIS A 913 -4.07 -1.51 43.83
N SER A 914 -4.31 -2.64 44.50
CA SER A 914 -5.17 -2.74 45.67
C SER A 914 -4.41 -2.88 46.99
N GLY A 915 -3.08 -3.02 46.94
CA GLY A 915 -2.21 -3.20 48.11
C GLY A 915 -1.01 -2.26 48.12
N THR A 916 -0.43 -2.04 49.31
CA THR A 916 0.62 -1.02 49.53
C THR A 916 2.04 -1.48 49.20
N ASN A 917 2.28 -2.77 48.91
CA ASN A 917 3.62 -3.27 48.61
C ASN A 917 3.99 -3.23 47.12
N ALA A 918 3.16 -2.61 46.27
CA ALA A 918 3.46 -2.45 44.86
C ALA A 918 4.57 -1.41 44.63
N VAL A 919 5.25 -1.54 43.49
CA VAL A 919 6.38 -0.68 43.11
C VAL A 919 5.96 0.20 41.95
N GLU A 920 6.04 1.50 42.15
CA GLU A 920 5.89 2.55 41.14
C GLU A 920 7.14 3.44 41.19
N TRP A 921 7.53 4.00 40.05
CA TRP A 921 8.68 4.87 39.96
C TRP A 921 8.51 5.91 38.86
N ALA A 922 9.15 7.07 39.06
CA ALA A 922 9.30 8.09 38.05
C ALA A 922 10.77 8.52 37.98
N ALA A 923 11.29 8.62 36.76
CA ALA A 923 12.66 8.97 36.45
C ALA A 923 12.68 10.18 35.50
N VAL A 924 13.70 11.01 35.63
CA VAL A 924 14.01 12.08 34.68
C VAL A 924 15.32 11.75 33.95
N ALA A 925 15.33 11.91 32.64
CA ALA A 925 16.54 11.86 31.82
C ALA A 925 17.11 13.27 31.68
N LEU A 926 18.26 13.54 32.29
CA LEU A 926 18.86 14.89 32.36
C LEU A 926 19.40 15.38 30.99
N GLY A 927 19.57 14.45 30.04
CA GLY A 927 20.03 14.71 28.68
C GLY A 927 21.55 14.84 28.52
N ALA A 928 22.29 14.89 29.63
CA ALA A 928 23.75 14.84 29.71
C ALA A 928 24.16 14.30 31.10
N PRO A 929 25.39 13.82 31.30
CA PRO A 929 25.87 13.49 32.64
C PRO A 929 26.09 14.76 33.46
N PHE A 930 25.55 14.78 34.68
CA PHE A 930 25.76 15.83 35.68
C PHE A 930 26.39 15.22 36.92
N ASP A 931 27.30 15.93 37.57
CA ASP A 931 27.76 15.64 38.91
C ASP A 931 26.67 16.09 39.88
N VAL A 932 25.69 15.21 40.11
CA VAL A 932 24.50 15.49 40.91
C VAL A 932 24.89 15.66 42.36
N ASP A 933 24.62 16.84 42.93
CA ASP A 933 24.94 17.21 44.30
C ASP A 933 23.71 17.31 45.21
N ASP A 934 22.51 17.48 44.65
CA ASP A 934 21.26 17.52 45.41
C ASP A 934 20.05 17.08 44.56
N VAL A 935 19.09 16.42 45.20
CA VAL A 935 17.81 16.01 44.60
C VAL A 935 16.69 16.39 45.54
N LYS A 936 15.66 17.09 45.03
CA LYS A 936 14.49 17.48 45.81
C LYS A 936 13.24 16.83 45.25
N VAL A 937 12.49 16.18 46.14
CA VAL A 937 11.22 15.54 45.82
C VAL A 937 10.11 16.30 46.52
N TYR A 938 9.08 16.72 45.78
CA TYR A 938 7.92 17.41 46.32
C TYR A 938 6.73 16.43 46.42
N PRO A 939 6.38 15.97 47.64
CA PRO A 939 5.23 15.10 47.84
C PRO A 939 3.92 15.83 47.54
N ILE A 940 2.96 15.15 46.92
CA ILE A 940 1.60 15.64 46.72
C ILE A 940 0.61 14.47 46.76
N GLY A 941 -0.63 14.73 47.17
CA GLY A 941 -1.71 13.73 47.16
C GLY A 941 -1.34 12.43 47.88
N SER A 942 -1.38 11.31 47.16
CA SER A 942 -1.06 9.97 47.66
C SER A 942 0.42 9.62 47.40
N PHE A 943 1.34 10.37 48.00
CA PHE A 943 2.77 10.08 47.94
C PHE A 943 3.14 8.76 48.65
N ALA A 944 4.26 8.15 48.24
CA ALA A 944 4.75 6.89 48.80
C ALA A 944 5.16 7.03 50.28
N VAL A 945 4.94 5.97 51.07
CA VAL A 945 5.29 5.88 52.49
C VAL A 945 6.76 5.48 52.66
N ASP A 946 7.21 4.49 51.91
CA ASP A 946 8.61 4.06 51.87
C ASP A 946 9.08 4.11 50.41
N TYR A 947 10.25 4.73 50.16
CA TYR A 947 10.80 4.92 48.82
C TYR A 947 12.32 5.09 48.84
N LYS A 948 12.93 5.01 47.66
CA LYS A 948 14.33 5.30 47.43
C LYS A 948 14.49 6.38 46.38
N VAL A 949 15.53 7.19 46.54
CA VAL A 949 16.01 8.12 45.51
C VAL A 949 17.30 7.54 44.95
N GLN A 950 17.40 7.49 43.63
CA GLN A 950 18.50 6.82 42.95
C GLN A 950 19.00 7.63 41.76
N THR A 951 20.29 7.51 41.49
CA THR A 951 20.96 8.07 40.31
C THR A 951 21.42 6.93 39.40
N SER A 952 21.57 7.22 38.11
CA SER A 952 22.10 6.26 37.13
C SER A 952 22.80 6.98 35.99
N ALA A 953 23.88 6.39 35.47
CA ALA A 953 24.57 6.87 34.28
C ALA A 953 23.87 6.42 32.98
N ASN A 954 23.16 5.29 33.00
CA ASN A 954 22.64 4.60 31.82
C ASN A 954 21.14 4.27 31.86
N GLY A 955 20.44 4.59 32.96
CA GLY A 955 19.02 4.31 33.15
C GLY A 955 18.70 2.85 33.50
N VAL A 956 19.70 1.99 33.59
CA VAL A 956 19.56 0.54 33.88
C VAL A 956 20.19 0.18 35.21
N ASP A 957 21.41 0.63 35.48
CA ASP A 957 22.15 0.39 36.72
C ASP A 957 21.93 1.56 37.67
N TRP A 958 21.28 1.29 38.80
CA TRP A 958 20.83 2.34 39.73
C TRP A 958 21.60 2.30 41.04
N THR A 959 22.16 3.44 41.43
CA THR A 959 22.80 3.64 42.73
C THR A 959 21.82 4.35 43.67
N THR A 960 21.61 3.79 44.86
CA THR A 960 20.73 4.39 45.86
C THR A 960 21.45 5.51 46.59
N ILE A 961 20.96 6.75 46.47
CA ILE A 961 21.50 7.91 47.21
C ILE A 961 20.74 8.16 48.51
N ALA A 962 19.47 7.76 48.60
CA ALA A 962 18.69 7.83 49.83
C ALA A 962 17.65 6.70 49.92
N SER A 963 17.32 6.27 51.13
CA SER A 963 16.20 5.38 51.44
C SER A 963 15.38 5.99 52.57
N VAL A 964 14.09 6.15 52.33
CA VAL A 964 13.15 6.79 53.27
C VAL A 964 12.09 5.77 53.68
N THR A 965 11.79 5.74 54.98
CA THR A 965 10.78 4.86 55.57
C THR A 965 9.84 5.68 56.45
N GLY A 966 8.54 5.49 56.31
CA GLY A 966 7.52 6.12 57.14
C GLY A 966 7.26 7.61 56.83
N ASP A 967 7.44 8.02 55.57
CA ASP A 967 7.08 9.37 55.13
C ASP A 967 5.56 9.58 55.24
N ASP A 968 5.15 10.72 55.79
CA ASP A 968 3.73 11.06 55.97
C ASP A 968 3.08 11.55 54.67
N GLY A 969 3.89 11.86 53.64
CA GLY A 969 3.46 12.40 52.35
C GLY A 969 2.98 13.85 52.44
N SER A 970 3.37 14.59 53.48
CA SER A 970 2.97 15.99 53.67
C SER A 970 3.62 16.92 52.64
N ALA A 971 2.80 17.78 52.03
CA ALA A 971 3.22 18.79 51.04
C ALA A 971 3.78 20.08 51.67
N THR A 972 4.03 20.11 52.99
CA THR A 972 4.45 21.33 53.71
C THR A 972 5.89 21.74 53.39
N SER A 973 6.74 20.83 52.93
CA SER A 973 8.12 21.09 52.52
C SER A 973 8.64 19.98 51.60
N PRO A 974 9.56 20.28 50.66
CA PRO A 974 10.23 19.25 49.87
C PRO A 974 11.06 18.32 50.75
N ARG A 975 11.31 17.11 50.24
CA ARG A 975 12.30 16.18 50.76
C ARG A 975 13.60 16.42 50.03
N ASP A 976 14.61 16.87 50.76
CA ASP A 976 15.91 17.32 50.26
C ASP A 976 16.94 16.19 50.48
N PHE A 977 17.66 15.81 49.43
CA PHE A 977 18.56 14.66 49.40
C PHE A 977 19.94 15.09 48.89
N PRO A 978 20.76 15.75 49.74
CA PRO A 978 22.10 16.14 49.36
C PRO A 978 22.97 14.90 49.15
N VAL A 979 23.68 14.87 48.03
CA VAL A 979 24.60 13.79 47.67
C VAL A 979 25.98 14.13 48.26
N GLY A 980 26.38 13.40 49.30
CA GLY A 980 27.60 13.71 50.07
C GLY A 980 28.92 13.70 49.27
N SER A 981 28.92 13.10 48.08
CA SER A 981 29.96 13.27 47.06
C SER A 981 29.26 13.28 45.70
N PRO A 982 29.39 14.35 44.88
CA PRO A 982 28.65 14.46 43.64
C PRO A 982 28.77 13.21 42.78
N ALA A 983 27.64 12.68 42.35
CA ALA A 983 27.58 11.44 41.59
C ALA A 983 27.30 11.76 40.13
N SER A 984 28.22 11.39 39.23
CA SER A 984 28.00 11.53 37.79
C SER A 984 26.79 10.67 37.36
N ALA A 985 25.74 11.32 36.89
CA ALA A 985 24.48 10.69 36.56
C ALA A 985 23.80 11.38 35.38
N SER A 986 23.17 10.59 34.50
CA SER A 986 22.34 11.05 33.39
C SER A 986 20.85 10.87 33.69
N TYR A 987 20.52 10.13 34.75
CA TYR A 987 19.17 9.83 35.17
C TYR A 987 19.05 9.93 36.69
N VAL A 988 17.90 10.43 37.15
CA VAL A 988 17.51 10.44 38.57
C VAL A 988 16.11 9.89 38.68
N ARG A 989 15.84 9.02 39.66
CA ARG A 989 14.49 8.48 39.89
C ARG A 989 14.11 8.44 41.37
N VAL A 990 12.80 8.45 41.60
CA VAL A 990 12.15 8.07 42.85
C VAL A 990 11.42 6.77 42.63
N ILE A 991 11.65 5.77 43.48
CA ILE A 991 11.02 4.44 43.38
C ILE A 991 10.41 4.03 44.72
N SER A 992 9.15 3.63 44.71
CA SER A 992 8.45 3.19 45.93
C SER A 992 8.87 1.78 46.34
N SER A 993 8.86 1.56 47.66
CA SER A 993 8.82 0.23 48.28
C SER A 993 7.56 0.03 49.12
N LYS A 994 6.83 1.11 49.43
CA LYS A 994 5.52 1.08 50.04
C LYS A 994 4.67 2.28 49.62
N LEU A 995 3.58 2.03 48.92
CA LEU A 995 2.61 3.02 48.44
C LEU A 995 1.60 3.43 49.53
N LYS A 996 0.83 4.49 49.24
CA LYS A 996 -0.27 5.00 50.07
C LYS A 996 -1.60 4.78 49.37
N THR A 997 -2.60 4.31 50.10
CA THR A 997 -3.97 4.18 49.58
C THR A 997 -4.58 5.57 49.44
N ALA A 998 -5.11 5.87 48.26
CA ALA A 998 -5.77 7.14 47.98
C ALA A 998 -7.07 7.29 48.78
N GLY A 999 -7.49 8.53 49.02
CA GLY A 999 -8.71 8.83 49.78
C GLY A 999 -10.00 8.38 49.10
N SER A 1000 -9.96 8.18 47.78
CA SER A 1000 -11.04 7.64 46.97
C SER A 1000 -10.88 6.13 46.79
N ALA A 1001 -11.94 5.36 47.06
CA ALA A 1001 -11.93 3.92 46.84
C ALA A 1001 -11.78 3.54 45.36
N GLN A 1002 -12.16 4.43 44.43
CA GLN A 1002 -11.99 4.23 42.99
C GLN A 1002 -10.52 4.37 42.55
N ASP A 1003 -9.73 5.20 43.23
CA ASP A 1003 -8.36 5.49 42.82
C ASP A 1003 -7.36 4.41 43.26
N GLY A 1004 -7.70 3.61 44.27
CA GLY A 1004 -6.87 2.49 44.74
C GLY A 1004 -5.60 2.93 45.48
N THR A 1005 -4.53 2.17 45.33
CA THR A 1005 -3.22 2.45 45.95
C THR A 1005 -2.24 2.87 44.87
N LEU A 1006 -1.62 4.04 45.02
CA LEU A 1006 -0.89 4.72 43.95
C LEU A 1006 0.26 5.58 44.49
N MET A 1007 1.06 6.15 43.58
CA MET A 1007 2.11 7.12 43.88
C MET A 1007 1.85 8.43 43.13
N GLN A 1008 1.89 9.55 43.84
CA GLN A 1008 1.80 10.90 43.26
C GLN A 1008 2.99 11.75 43.68
N ILE A 1009 3.66 12.38 42.72
CA ILE A 1009 4.81 13.28 42.95
C ILE A 1009 4.51 14.60 42.27
N GLY A 1010 4.66 15.71 42.99
CA GLY A 1010 4.38 17.05 42.46
C GLY A 1010 5.49 17.49 41.54
N GLU A 1011 6.71 17.54 42.07
CA GLU A 1011 7.88 18.00 41.32
C GLU A 1011 9.11 17.18 41.74
N LEU A 1012 10.00 16.92 40.78
CA LEU A 1012 11.32 16.35 40.98
C LEU A 1012 12.38 17.34 40.48
N GLN A 1013 13.14 17.92 41.39
CA GLN A 1013 14.23 18.84 41.07
C GLN A 1013 15.57 18.13 41.26
N VAL A 1014 16.50 18.38 40.35
CA VAL A 1014 17.85 17.83 40.38
C VAL A 1014 18.83 18.99 40.24
N PHE A 1015 19.86 19.01 41.07
CA PHE A 1015 20.92 20.01 41.05
C PHE A 1015 22.28 19.30 40.91
N GLY A 1016 23.19 19.99 40.23
CA GLY A 1016 24.52 19.49 39.93
C GLY A 1016 25.13 20.24 38.76
N ALA A 1017 26.46 20.22 38.66
CA ALA A 1017 27.19 20.80 37.53
C ALA A 1017 27.31 19.77 36.39
N PRO A 1018 27.45 20.20 35.12
CA PRO A 1018 27.81 19.28 34.03
C PRO A 1018 29.05 18.46 34.40
N SER A 1019 28.96 17.14 34.25
CA SER A 1019 30.09 16.23 34.49
C SER A 1019 31.02 16.30 33.28
N ALA A 1020 32.31 16.56 33.51
CA ALA A 1020 33.27 16.78 32.44
C ALA A 1020 34.70 16.37 32.86
N ASP A 1021 35.29 15.47 32.09
CA ASP A 1021 36.69 15.07 32.12
C ASP A 1021 37.49 15.82 31.06
N ARG A 1022 38.48 16.59 31.51
CA ARG A 1022 39.32 17.46 30.69
C ARG A 1022 40.62 16.80 30.23
N ALA A 1023 40.99 15.67 30.84
CA ALA A 1023 42.32 15.10 30.68
C ALA A 1023 42.68 14.82 29.21
N GLY A 1024 41.69 14.39 28.41
CA GLY A 1024 41.86 14.15 26.98
C GLY A 1024 42.18 15.42 26.17
N LEU A 1025 41.44 16.50 26.41
CA LEU A 1025 41.65 17.79 25.74
C LEU A 1025 42.96 18.45 26.20
N GLU A 1026 43.21 18.47 27.52
CA GLU A 1026 44.46 18.99 28.10
C GLU A 1026 45.69 18.30 27.51
N GLY A 1027 45.62 16.97 27.32
CA GLY A 1027 46.69 16.20 26.68
C GLY A 1027 46.96 16.60 25.23
N VAL A 1028 45.90 16.82 24.43
CA VAL A 1028 46.05 17.23 23.02
C VAL A 1028 46.48 18.70 22.91
N ILE A 1029 46.04 19.58 23.82
CA ILE A 1029 46.55 20.96 23.93
C ILE A 1029 48.05 20.95 24.21
N ALA A 1030 48.51 20.14 25.17
CA ALA A 1030 49.94 20.02 25.47
C ALA A 1030 50.75 19.48 24.28
N GLN A 1031 50.19 18.53 23.52
CA GLN A 1031 50.81 18.05 22.28
C GLN A 1031 50.91 19.15 21.22
N ALA A 1032 49.82 19.89 21.01
CA ALA A 1032 49.76 21.01 20.07
C ALA A 1032 50.79 22.10 20.43
N GLU A 1033 50.90 22.45 21.71
CA GLU A 1033 51.84 23.45 22.22
C GLU A 1033 53.31 23.05 22.07
N ALA A 1034 53.61 21.76 21.91
CA ALA A 1034 54.96 21.25 21.71
C ALA A 1034 55.42 21.32 20.24
N LEU A 1035 54.55 21.67 19.29
CA LEU A 1035 54.88 21.72 17.87
C LEU A 1035 55.62 23.03 17.51
N PRO A 1036 56.72 22.96 16.74
CA PRO A 1036 57.44 24.16 16.31
C PRO A 1036 56.80 24.79 15.06
N GLU A 1037 56.34 26.04 15.17
CA GLU A 1037 55.72 26.80 14.06
C GLU A 1037 56.58 26.81 12.79
N SER A 1038 57.90 26.96 12.96
CA SER A 1038 58.86 27.04 11.86
C SER A 1038 58.90 25.78 10.99
N HIS A 1039 58.37 24.63 11.45
CA HIS A 1039 58.41 23.37 10.70
C HIS A 1039 57.29 23.24 9.67
N TYR A 1040 56.29 24.11 9.73
CA TYR A 1040 55.06 23.97 8.95
C TYR A 1040 54.77 25.19 8.07
N THR A 1041 54.04 24.97 6.98
CA THR A 1041 53.61 26.06 6.10
C THR A 1041 52.70 27.04 6.83
N LEU A 1042 52.82 28.34 6.51
CA LEU A 1042 52.02 29.42 7.12
C LEU A 1042 50.51 29.15 7.04
N ASP A 1043 50.03 28.67 5.89
CA ASP A 1043 48.60 28.39 5.68
C ASP A 1043 48.11 27.26 6.61
N SER A 1044 48.85 26.15 6.69
CA SER A 1044 48.49 25.04 7.58
C SER A 1044 48.62 25.39 9.06
N TRP A 1045 49.59 26.24 9.41
CA TRP A 1045 49.82 26.68 10.79
C TRP A 1045 48.76 27.67 11.27
N GLY A 1046 48.33 28.60 10.41
CA GLY A 1046 47.28 29.57 10.74
C GLY A 1046 45.98 28.88 11.16
N THR A 1047 45.52 27.90 10.38
CA THR A 1047 44.32 27.10 10.73
C THR A 1047 44.52 26.30 12.03
N PHE A 1048 45.69 25.70 12.22
CA PHE A 1048 46.01 24.98 13.45
C PHE A 1048 46.01 25.88 14.69
N SER A 1049 46.59 27.08 14.60
CA SER A 1049 46.68 28.04 15.70
C SER A 1049 45.30 28.54 16.14
N ASP A 1050 44.39 28.77 15.21
CA ASP A 1050 43.01 29.18 15.50
C ASP A 1050 42.23 28.07 16.24
N GLU A 1051 42.43 26.82 15.86
CA GLU A 1051 41.82 25.67 16.54
C GLU A 1051 42.45 25.42 17.91
N LEU A 1052 43.77 25.63 18.08
CA LEU A 1052 44.42 25.56 19.39
C LEU A 1052 43.89 26.64 20.34
N ALA A 1053 43.68 27.87 19.85
CA ALA A 1053 43.07 28.94 20.63
C ALA A 1053 41.62 28.60 21.02
N SER A 1054 40.85 28.02 20.10
CA SER A 1054 39.49 27.56 20.34
C SER A 1054 39.42 26.42 21.36
N ALA A 1055 40.34 25.45 21.28
CA ALA A 1055 40.46 24.35 22.23
C ALA A 1055 40.78 24.85 23.65
N ARG A 1056 41.71 25.80 23.79
CA ARG A 1056 42.00 26.45 25.07
C ARG A 1056 40.79 27.18 25.66
N ALA A 1057 40.00 27.84 24.82
CA ALA A 1057 38.80 28.54 25.28
C ALA A 1057 37.74 27.57 25.82
N VAL A 1058 37.60 26.40 25.18
CA VAL A 1058 36.69 25.34 25.64
C VAL A 1058 37.20 24.70 26.93
N ASP A 1059 38.51 24.44 27.03
CA ASP A 1059 39.13 23.95 28.25
C ASP A 1059 38.95 24.96 29.40
N ALA A 1060 39.17 26.25 29.17
CA ALA A 1060 39.01 27.29 30.20
C ALA A 1060 37.56 27.56 30.63
N ALA A 1061 36.55 26.96 29.99
CA ALA A 1061 35.14 27.16 30.34
C ALA A 1061 34.86 26.68 31.78
N GLN A 1062 34.01 27.40 32.53
CA GLN A 1062 33.72 27.05 33.93
C GLN A 1062 32.88 25.78 34.08
N TYR A 1063 31.93 25.56 33.17
CA TYR A 1063 31.00 24.42 33.17
C TYR A 1063 30.88 23.79 31.77
N PRO A 1064 31.98 23.24 31.21
CA PRO A 1064 31.92 22.61 29.92
C PRO A 1064 31.09 21.33 30.04
N TYR A 1065 30.37 20.99 28.98
CA TYR A 1065 29.83 19.64 28.82
C TYR A 1065 30.89 18.74 28.18
N GLN A 1066 30.89 17.45 28.50
CA GLN A 1066 31.86 16.49 27.94
C GLN A 1066 31.95 16.54 26.40
N TYR A 1067 30.82 16.64 25.70
CA TYR A 1067 30.81 16.69 24.24
C TYR A 1067 31.55 17.92 23.67
N GLN A 1068 31.61 19.02 24.41
CA GLN A 1068 32.34 20.22 24.00
C GLN A 1068 33.84 19.96 24.08
N LEU A 1069 34.29 19.29 25.14
CA LEU A 1069 35.69 18.87 25.32
C LEU A 1069 36.10 17.86 24.25
N ASP A 1070 35.27 16.82 24.01
CA ASP A 1070 35.54 15.79 22.99
C ASP A 1070 35.59 16.39 21.57
N ALA A 1071 34.69 17.32 21.26
CA ALA A 1071 34.65 17.99 19.96
C ALA A 1071 35.83 18.96 19.77
N ALA A 1072 36.27 19.66 20.82
CA ALA A 1072 37.49 20.46 20.79
C ALA A 1072 38.73 19.58 20.63
N GLN A 1073 38.78 18.44 21.32
CA GLN A 1073 39.89 17.49 21.24
C GLN A 1073 40.00 16.91 19.84
N ALA A 1074 38.89 16.47 19.24
CA ALA A 1074 38.86 15.92 17.89
C ALA A 1074 39.27 16.94 16.84
N ARG A 1075 38.76 18.18 16.92
CA ARG A 1075 39.14 19.28 16.00
C ARG A 1075 40.61 19.63 16.10
N LEU A 1076 41.14 19.78 17.32
CA LEU A 1076 42.56 20.05 17.52
C LEU A 1076 43.43 18.88 17.04
N THR A 1077 43.02 17.63 17.27
CA THR A 1077 43.71 16.45 16.75
C THR A 1077 43.73 16.43 15.22
N ALA A 1078 42.61 16.76 14.58
CA ALA A 1078 42.53 16.86 13.12
C ALA A 1078 43.39 18.03 12.59
N ALA A 1079 43.41 19.16 13.28
CA ALA A 1079 44.23 20.31 12.93
C ALA A 1079 45.74 19.98 13.04
N ILE A 1080 46.15 19.24 14.08
CA ILE A 1080 47.52 18.70 14.20
C ILE A 1080 47.83 17.78 13.00
N ALA A 1081 46.91 16.90 12.62
CA ALA A 1081 47.12 15.98 11.50
C ALA A 1081 47.14 16.67 10.12
N ALA A 1082 46.49 17.82 10.00
CA ALA A 1082 46.42 18.63 8.79
C ALA A 1082 47.61 19.57 8.60
N LEU A 1083 48.50 19.68 9.60
CA LEU A 1083 49.72 20.46 9.49
C LEU A 1083 50.59 19.94 8.32
N VAL A 1084 51.00 20.85 7.44
CA VAL A 1084 51.84 20.53 6.28
C VAL A 1084 53.29 20.90 6.61
N PRO A 1085 54.17 19.92 6.86
CA PRO A 1085 55.57 20.22 7.15
C PRO A 1085 56.30 20.69 5.89
N TYR A 1086 57.27 21.58 6.05
CA TYR A 1086 58.19 21.91 4.95
C TYR A 1086 58.99 20.66 4.53
N PRO A 1087 59.33 20.53 3.24
CA PRO A 1087 60.10 19.38 2.77
C PRO A 1087 61.48 19.33 3.43
N THR A 1088 62.00 18.14 3.69
CA THR A 1088 63.39 17.98 4.14
C THR A 1088 64.34 18.33 2.99
N TRP A 1089 65.47 18.98 3.33
CA TRP A 1089 66.47 19.34 2.33
C TRP A 1089 67.09 18.09 1.69
N ASP A 1090 67.16 18.09 0.36
CA ASP A 1090 67.77 17.05 -0.46
C ASP A 1090 68.83 17.66 -1.39
N SER A 1091 70.05 17.14 -1.30
CA SER A 1091 71.19 17.49 -2.14
C SER A 1091 70.91 17.45 -3.65
N ALA A 1092 70.03 16.57 -4.11
CA ALA A 1092 69.71 16.40 -5.53
C ALA A 1092 68.68 17.41 -6.05
N THR A 1093 67.89 18.00 -5.16
CA THR A 1093 66.79 18.91 -5.50
C THR A 1093 67.30 20.31 -5.81
N VAL A 1094 66.72 20.93 -6.84
CA VAL A 1094 66.97 22.33 -7.19
C VAL A 1094 65.94 23.20 -6.49
N TYR A 1095 66.41 24.19 -5.72
CA TYR A 1095 65.57 25.12 -4.96
C TYR A 1095 65.64 26.52 -5.56
N GLN A 1096 64.47 27.12 -5.76
CA GLN A 1096 64.35 28.52 -6.20
C GLN A 1096 64.41 29.47 -4.99
N ALA A 1097 64.67 30.75 -5.25
CA ALA A 1097 64.60 31.79 -4.21
C ALA A 1097 63.23 31.75 -3.50
N GLY A 1098 63.23 31.79 -2.17
CA GLY A 1098 62.05 31.69 -1.32
C GLY A 1098 61.59 30.27 -1.00
N ALA A 1099 62.23 29.22 -1.53
CA ALA A 1099 61.93 27.84 -1.16
C ALA A 1099 62.36 27.56 0.29
N ILE A 1100 61.49 26.95 1.09
CA ILE A 1100 61.73 26.62 2.50
C ILE A 1100 61.94 25.11 2.66
N VAL A 1101 62.96 24.72 3.44
CA VAL A 1101 63.29 23.32 3.73
C VAL A 1101 63.64 23.10 5.20
N LEU A 1102 63.46 21.87 5.67
CA LEU A 1102 63.95 21.43 6.98
C LEU A 1102 65.31 20.73 6.85
N TYR A 1103 66.26 21.17 7.67
CA TYR A 1103 67.57 20.51 7.79
C TYR A 1103 68.03 20.51 9.25
N LYS A 1104 68.34 19.31 9.78
CA LYS A 1104 68.75 19.10 11.18
C LYS A 1104 67.82 19.78 12.20
N GLY A 1105 66.52 19.76 11.95
CA GLY A 1105 65.50 20.32 12.86
C GLY A 1105 65.33 21.83 12.81
N ASN A 1106 65.96 22.53 11.85
CA ASN A 1106 65.78 23.96 11.63
C ASN A 1106 65.22 24.21 10.23
N ALA A 1107 64.38 25.24 10.11
CA ALA A 1107 63.86 25.69 8.82
C ALA A 1107 64.83 26.67 8.16
N PHE A 1108 65.03 26.53 6.86
CA PHE A 1108 65.87 27.41 6.05
C PHE A 1108 65.14 27.86 4.81
N THR A 1109 65.27 29.14 4.46
CA THR A 1109 64.79 29.68 3.19
C THR A 1109 65.95 29.96 2.24
N ALA A 1110 65.76 29.65 0.97
CA ALA A 1110 66.75 29.92 -0.07
C ALA A 1110 66.73 31.40 -0.46
N LEU A 1111 67.85 32.11 -0.27
CA LEU A 1111 67.99 33.51 -0.67
C LEU A 1111 68.02 33.70 -2.20
N TRP A 1112 68.54 32.69 -2.92
CA TRP A 1112 68.61 32.64 -4.37
C TRP A 1112 68.62 31.17 -4.84
N TYR A 1113 68.60 30.97 -6.16
CA TYR A 1113 68.69 29.63 -6.77
C TYR A 1113 69.85 28.80 -6.20
N THR A 1114 69.59 27.57 -5.74
CA THR A 1114 70.63 26.70 -5.17
C THR A 1114 70.37 25.21 -5.39
N GLN A 1115 71.44 24.42 -5.49
CA GLN A 1115 71.43 22.95 -5.55
C GLN A 1115 72.68 22.44 -4.84
N ASN A 1116 72.56 21.35 -4.06
CA ASN A 1116 73.65 20.69 -3.34
C ASN A 1116 74.46 21.58 -2.36
N GLN A 1117 74.01 22.80 -2.06
CA GLN A 1117 74.55 23.58 -0.93
C GLN A 1117 73.79 23.19 0.34
N VAL A 1118 74.51 22.73 1.36
CA VAL A 1118 73.91 22.26 2.61
C VAL A 1118 73.44 23.46 3.45
N PRO A 1119 72.18 23.50 3.91
CA PRO A 1119 71.70 24.55 4.80
C PRO A 1119 72.48 24.57 6.12
N GLY A 1120 72.91 25.77 6.56
CA GLY A 1120 73.62 25.95 7.83
C GLY A 1120 75.13 25.69 7.81
N ASP A 1121 75.72 25.25 6.69
CA ASP A 1121 77.19 25.03 6.59
C ASP A 1121 77.99 26.33 6.66
N SER A 1122 77.39 27.46 6.29
CA SER A 1122 77.98 28.79 6.40
C SER A 1122 76.89 29.85 6.56
N PRO A 1123 77.10 30.88 7.41
CA PRO A 1123 76.17 32.00 7.52
C PRO A 1123 76.11 32.85 6.24
N TRP A 1124 77.01 32.63 5.28
CA TRP A 1124 77.06 33.32 3.99
C TRP A 1124 76.56 32.45 2.82
N SER A 1125 76.05 31.25 3.08
CA SER A 1125 75.54 30.35 2.04
C SER A 1125 74.23 30.86 1.40
N ALA A 1126 73.72 30.13 0.40
CA ALA A 1126 72.43 30.39 -0.23
C ALA A 1126 71.23 30.16 0.70
N TRP A 1127 71.44 29.59 1.88
CA TRP A 1127 70.40 29.31 2.87
C TRP A 1127 70.50 30.27 4.04
N GLU A 1128 69.36 30.81 4.43
CA GLU A 1128 69.22 31.52 5.70
C GLU A 1128 68.29 30.77 6.64
N GLN A 1129 68.66 30.68 7.90
CA GLN A 1129 67.92 29.95 8.91
C GLN A 1129 66.81 30.83 9.45
N ILE A 1130 65.57 30.35 9.34
CA ILE A 1130 64.41 30.96 9.98
C ILE A 1130 64.55 30.67 11.48
N GLY A 1131 64.72 31.72 12.26
CA GLY A 1131 64.70 31.71 13.71
C GLY A 1131 63.32 31.43 14.28
N GLU A 1132 63.29 30.60 15.32
CA GLU A 1132 62.07 30.21 16.02
C GLU A 1132 61.35 31.43 16.63
N PRO A 1133 60.01 31.50 16.59
CA PRO A 1133 59.26 32.52 17.30
C PRO A 1133 59.56 32.48 18.80
N VAL A 1134 59.81 33.63 19.40
CA VAL A 1134 60.00 33.82 20.83
C VAL A 1134 58.92 34.75 21.35
N ALA A 1135 58.13 34.26 22.31
CA ALA A 1135 57.07 35.06 22.93
C ALA A 1135 57.68 36.25 23.70
N THR A 1136 57.14 37.44 23.47
CA THR A 1136 57.55 38.67 24.17
C THR A 1136 56.33 39.47 24.62
N SER A 1137 56.53 40.40 25.54
CA SER A 1137 55.49 41.35 25.99
C SER A 1137 54.94 42.26 24.88
N GLN A 1138 55.56 42.27 23.69
CA GLN A 1138 55.15 43.08 22.53
C GLN A 1138 54.64 42.21 21.35
N GLY A 1139 54.40 40.92 21.58
CA GLY A 1139 54.09 39.92 20.54
C GLY A 1139 55.28 39.02 20.20
N PRO A 1140 55.06 37.89 19.50
CA PRO A 1140 56.15 36.99 19.13
C PRO A 1140 57.14 37.67 18.15
N VAL A 1141 58.43 37.49 18.39
CA VAL A 1141 59.51 37.92 17.47
C VAL A 1141 60.45 36.74 17.20
N ALA A 1142 61.02 36.63 16.00
CA ALA A 1142 61.92 35.53 15.68
C ALA A 1142 63.22 35.57 16.50
N ALA A 1143 63.76 34.41 16.88
CA ALA A 1143 65.08 34.29 17.48
C ALA A 1143 66.16 34.71 16.48
N TRP A 1144 67.20 35.41 16.95
CA TRP A 1144 68.31 35.75 16.07
C TRP A 1144 69.08 34.48 15.65
N THR A 1145 69.24 34.30 14.34
CA THR A 1145 70.14 33.31 13.74
C THR A 1145 71.27 33.99 12.98
N ALA A 1146 72.39 33.30 12.86
CA ALA A 1146 73.60 33.82 12.22
C ALA A 1146 73.46 34.00 10.70
N SER A 1147 72.63 33.19 10.04
CA SER A 1147 72.50 33.17 8.58
C SER A 1147 71.34 34.00 8.03
N TRP A 1148 70.37 34.40 8.87
CA TRP A 1148 69.26 35.30 8.48
C TRP A 1148 69.78 36.70 8.14
N VAL A 1149 69.30 37.20 7.01
CA VAL A 1149 69.39 38.59 6.57
C VAL A 1149 68.33 39.45 7.28
N TYR A 1150 68.78 40.48 7.98
CA TYR A 1150 67.92 41.45 8.64
C TYR A 1150 68.01 42.81 7.95
N TYR A 1151 66.87 43.49 7.81
CA TYR A 1151 66.76 44.85 7.29
C TYR A 1151 66.53 45.85 8.42
N GLU A 1152 66.73 47.14 8.13
CA GLU A 1152 66.45 48.21 9.11
C GLU A 1152 65.02 48.10 9.64
N GLY A 1153 64.86 48.04 10.95
CA GLY A 1153 63.56 47.91 11.59
C GLY A 1153 63.19 46.51 12.05
N ASP A 1154 63.82 45.47 11.52
CA ASP A 1154 63.54 44.08 11.90
C ASP A 1154 63.84 43.85 13.38
N LYS A 1155 62.98 43.06 14.04
CA LYS A 1155 63.09 42.76 15.47
C LYS A 1155 63.38 41.29 15.69
N VAL A 1156 64.33 41.02 16.59
CA VAL A 1156 64.71 39.66 16.97
C VAL A 1156 64.87 39.50 18.47
N ALA A 1157 64.65 38.28 18.93
CA ALA A 1157 64.92 37.86 20.28
C ALA A 1157 66.35 37.33 20.40
N PHE A 1158 67.16 37.93 21.28
CA PHE A 1158 68.48 37.41 21.62
C PHE A 1158 68.90 37.75 23.05
N ALA A 1159 69.37 36.75 23.79
CA ALA A 1159 69.89 36.89 25.17
C ALA A 1159 68.93 37.64 26.13
N GLY A 1160 67.62 37.32 26.09
CA GLY A 1160 66.59 37.90 26.96
C GLY A 1160 66.16 39.33 26.59
N HIS A 1161 66.60 39.84 25.46
CA HIS A 1161 66.30 41.20 25.00
C HIS A 1161 65.74 41.19 23.57
N VAL A 1162 64.73 42.02 23.32
CA VAL A 1162 64.25 42.31 21.96
C VAL A 1162 65.18 43.36 21.35
N TRP A 1163 65.81 43.01 20.24
CA TRP A 1163 66.72 43.88 19.50
C TRP A 1163 66.08 44.32 18.19
N GLN A 1164 66.27 45.57 17.81
CA GLN A 1164 65.86 46.10 16.52
C GLN A 1164 67.11 46.40 15.67
N ALA A 1165 67.12 45.95 14.42
CA ALA A 1165 68.17 46.26 13.46
C ALA A 1165 68.15 47.75 13.09
N LYS A 1166 69.31 48.40 13.13
CA LYS A 1166 69.52 49.80 12.76
C LYS A 1166 69.81 49.98 11.26
N TRP A 1167 70.29 48.93 10.60
CA TRP A 1167 70.57 48.84 9.17
C TRP A 1167 70.67 47.36 8.78
N TRP A 1168 70.89 47.09 7.49
CA TRP A 1168 71.07 45.74 6.96
C TRP A 1168 72.17 44.97 7.71
N SER A 1169 71.89 43.75 8.16
CA SER A 1169 72.83 42.94 8.94
C SER A 1169 72.69 41.46 8.61
N ARG A 1170 73.81 40.73 8.62
CA ARG A 1170 73.86 39.27 8.52
C ARG A 1170 75.08 38.77 9.29
N ASN A 1171 74.93 37.74 10.12
CA ASN A 1171 76.00 37.18 10.96
C ASN A 1171 76.66 38.13 11.97
N GLU A 1172 76.11 39.33 12.18
CA GLU A 1172 76.55 40.25 13.23
C GLU A 1172 75.59 40.11 14.42
N GLN A 1173 76.05 39.45 15.48
CA GLN A 1173 75.23 39.13 16.66
C GLN A 1173 74.79 40.39 17.43
N PRO A 1174 73.54 40.44 17.95
CA PRO A 1174 73.13 41.50 18.89
C PRO A 1174 74.00 41.52 20.16
N GLY A 1175 74.34 42.73 20.64
CA GLY A 1175 75.11 42.93 21.88
C GLY A 1175 76.29 43.91 21.79
N ASP A 1176 76.81 44.19 20.60
CA ASP A 1176 77.88 45.19 20.43
C ASP A 1176 77.31 46.62 20.46
N SER A 1177 77.84 47.46 21.36
CA SER A 1177 77.54 48.89 21.48
C SER A 1177 77.66 49.68 20.17
N ASN A 1178 78.56 49.30 19.27
CA ASN A 1178 78.75 49.92 17.94
C ASN A 1178 78.18 49.06 16.80
N GLY A 1179 77.61 47.89 17.11
CA GLY A 1179 77.08 46.94 16.12
C GLY A 1179 75.74 47.35 15.52
N PRO A 1180 75.14 46.53 14.65
CA PRO A 1180 73.93 46.88 13.90
C PRO A 1180 72.62 46.86 14.72
N TRP A 1181 72.65 46.49 16.00
CA TRP A 1181 71.46 46.28 16.81
C TRP A 1181 71.28 47.34 17.89
N LYS A 1182 70.02 47.65 18.23
CA LYS A 1182 69.66 48.42 19.43
C LYS A 1182 68.63 47.66 20.26
N VAL A 1183 68.76 47.68 21.59
CA VAL A 1183 67.75 47.09 22.49
C VAL A 1183 66.48 47.93 22.43
N VAL A 1184 65.33 47.26 22.28
CA VAL A 1184 63.99 47.89 22.28
C VAL A 1184 63.03 47.27 23.29
N GLY A 1185 63.43 46.19 23.95
CA GLY A 1185 62.65 45.57 25.03
C GLY A 1185 63.35 44.38 25.68
N THR A 1186 62.67 43.76 26.64
CA THR A 1186 63.06 42.51 27.32
C THR A 1186 61.93 41.49 27.22
N TYR A 1187 62.26 40.21 27.20
CA TYR A 1187 61.29 39.11 27.17
C TYR A 1187 61.69 37.99 28.12
#